data_AF-A0A970M7C3-F1
#
_entry.id   AF-A0A970M7C3-F1
#
_cell.length_a   1.000
_cell.length_b   1.000
_cell.length_c   1.000
_cell.angle_alpha   90.00
_cell.angle_beta   90.00
_cell.angle_gamma   90.00
#
_symmetry.space_group_name_H-M   'P 1'
#
loop_
_entity.id
_entity.type
_entity.pdbx_description
1 polymer ?
#
loop_
_entity_poly.entity_id
_entity_poly.type
_entity_poly.pdbx_seq_one_letter_code
_entity_poly.pdbx_strand_id
1 'polypeptide(L)'
;MKQLIIASHNPGKIAEIRHALASHAIELLPLSDFPDLPDIEETGQTFAENAAIKAETICRITGMPVLADDSGLEVDALDQRPGVFSARYGTPELDDKGRYEYLLDEMRDVPTAQRGARFRCAMALARPAEETVFFEGTVAGAITTAPAGDGGFGYDPIFVPARFSRTMAELSTDEKERISHRGEAIKALAYWLALERDDTRWDLRAIFASDHLFARALQEARDQIAAYDSYRDRLGEHIDILRDCLQHHTDLSRALERLGSYAFLRASEDLNDSQGQSLLAHYRNVATRAGEAASFLSPQILAIAPERIDAWRQDPKLAPWSIMLDRWLRFRPHTLRPEEERILAMQGEIRGAPSQIFRQLNDADFRFGSVRDAQGDLVELTHGSWGSLQESPDREVRKQSFQKMYAVYEAHANTLAATLHASVQEDVFAARVRHFASAREAALFDDNVSTAVYDNLIQTVRDHMDVHHRYLALQQRRLGVSALRVYDTYVPLAAAPRTETSWDDAVQQIASALAPLGPEYVQTLQAGLTTQRWSDRFERSGKRSGAFSAGGYDTPPYILMNYRTDSLRSVYTLAHEAGHSMHTWYSAQSQPYPHWEYSIFVAEVASTFNEQLLTRHLLQRASDDATRAYIIDQEIAQIRMTLVRQTMFAEFEKRIHEIVENESPLTLEVFRSEYSALLDVYFGPLLARDDAHTMEWGRIPHFYNAFYVYKYATGIAAAIALADAVCGDDSAAQGRYLNFLRSGGAAFPLDQLRDAGVDLNSPAPIAKAMARYAALVDELETLLP
;
A
#
# COMPACT_ATOMS: atom_id res chain seq x y z
N MET A 1 25.74 17.90 -4.67
CA MET A 1 26.84 18.56 -3.92
C MET A 1 28.19 17.91 -4.25
N LYS A 2 29.28 18.67 -4.44
CA LYS A 2 30.64 18.13 -4.75
C LYS A 2 31.64 18.27 -3.59
N GLN A 3 31.55 19.35 -2.82
CA GLN A 3 32.40 19.65 -1.66
C GLN A 3 31.51 19.99 -0.46
N LEU A 4 31.94 19.61 0.74
CA LEU A 4 31.25 19.87 2.00
C LEU A 4 32.27 20.20 3.09
N ILE A 5 32.10 21.35 3.75
CA ILE A 5 32.92 21.74 4.89
C ILE A 5 32.39 21.03 6.14
N ILE A 6 33.26 20.38 6.91
CA ILE A 6 32.94 19.86 8.23
C ILE A 6 33.37 20.90 9.27
N ALA A 7 32.40 21.56 9.90
CA ALA A 7 32.60 22.61 10.89
C ALA A 7 33.02 22.04 12.27
N SER A 8 34.14 21.32 12.29
CA SER A 8 34.70 20.72 13.50
C SER A 8 36.22 20.67 13.43
N HIS A 9 36.88 20.93 14.56
CA HIS A 9 38.31 20.70 14.76
C HIS A 9 38.60 19.34 15.42
N ASN A 10 37.58 18.57 15.78
CA ASN A 10 37.77 17.28 16.46
C ASN A 10 38.10 16.18 15.44
N PRO A 11 39.31 15.57 15.49
CA PRO A 11 39.74 14.59 14.50
C PRO A 11 38.89 13.31 14.50
N GLY A 12 38.34 12.90 15.65
CA GLY A 12 37.43 11.74 15.75
C GLY A 12 36.12 11.99 15.01
N LYS A 13 35.50 13.16 15.23
CA LYS A 13 34.26 13.56 14.53
C LYS A 13 34.45 13.58 13.01
N ILE A 14 35.56 14.13 12.54
CA ILE A 14 35.88 14.22 11.12
C ILE A 14 36.08 12.82 10.52
N ALA A 15 36.73 11.91 11.25
CA ALA A 15 36.94 10.53 10.80
C ALA A 15 35.62 9.75 10.68
N GLU A 16 34.71 9.86 11.65
CA GLU A 16 33.38 9.23 11.63
C GLU A 16 32.55 9.71 10.42
N ILE A 17 32.47 11.03 10.20
CA ILE A 17 31.74 11.61 9.07
C ILE A 17 32.38 11.19 7.74
N ARG A 18 33.72 11.16 7.67
CA ARG A 18 34.45 10.74 6.47
C ARG A 18 34.24 9.28 6.13
N HIS A 19 34.23 8.41 7.13
CA HIS A 19 33.94 7.01 6.95
C HIS A 19 32.53 6.79 6.39
N ALA A 20 31.53 7.43 7.01
CA ALA A 20 30.14 7.25 6.63
C ALA A 20 29.77 7.83 5.26
N LEU A 21 30.41 8.91 4.84
CA LEU A 21 30.14 9.57 3.55
C LEU A 21 31.09 9.10 2.43
N ALA A 22 31.93 8.08 2.68
CA ALA A 22 32.92 7.60 1.71
C ALA A 22 32.27 7.15 0.37
N SER A 23 31.06 6.59 0.41
CA SER A 23 30.31 6.16 -0.78
C SER A 23 29.67 7.31 -1.56
N HIS A 24 29.59 8.51 -0.99
CA HIS A 24 28.81 9.61 -1.55
C HIS A 24 29.60 10.52 -2.48
N ALA A 25 30.83 10.18 -2.84
CA ALA A 25 31.70 10.94 -3.75
C ALA A 25 31.58 12.48 -3.55
N ILE A 26 31.62 12.89 -2.29
CA ILE A 26 31.70 14.28 -1.82
C ILE A 26 33.08 14.45 -1.22
N GLU A 27 33.78 15.51 -1.62
CA GLU A 27 35.03 15.90 -1.00
C GLU A 27 34.76 16.62 0.33
N LEU A 28 35.31 16.06 1.42
CA LEU A 28 35.10 16.58 2.78
C LEU A 28 36.30 17.42 3.22
N LEU A 29 36.03 18.72 3.40
CA LEU A 29 37.01 19.73 3.78
C LEU A 29 36.91 19.98 5.30
N PRO A 30 37.91 19.59 6.11
CA PRO A 30 37.91 19.90 7.54
C PRO A 30 38.04 21.41 7.78
N LEU A 31 37.54 21.88 8.92
CA LEU A 31 37.61 23.30 9.29
C LEU A 31 39.06 23.84 9.37
N SER A 32 40.04 22.95 9.62
CA SER A 32 41.47 23.28 9.60
C SER A 32 41.98 23.84 8.28
N ASP A 33 41.28 23.57 7.17
CA ASP A 33 41.65 24.08 5.84
C ASP A 33 41.26 25.56 5.66
N PHE A 34 40.57 26.14 6.65
CA PHE A 34 40.06 27.52 6.64
C PHE A 34 40.53 28.29 7.89
N PRO A 35 41.84 28.58 8.05
CA PRO A 35 42.39 29.17 9.28
C PRO A 35 41.96 30.63 9.54
N ASP A 36 41.41 31.32 8.54
CA ASP A 36 40.98 32.71 8.64
C ASP A 36 39.53 32.88 9.11
N LEU A 37 38.82 31.77 9.41
CA LEU A 37 37.46 31.83 9.93
C LEU A 37 37.43 32.33 11.38
N PRO A 38 36.48 33.21 11.74
CA PRO A 38 36.35 33.69 13.12
C PRO A 38 35.84 32.58 14.04
N ASP A 39 36.16 32.67 15.33
CA ASP A 39 35.51 31.85 16.35
C ASP A 39 34.01 32.16 16.36
N ILE A 40 33.20 31.10 16.29
CA ILE A 40 31.74 31.23 16.24
C ILE A 40 31.18 31.01 17.63
N GLU A 41 30.50 32.02 18.15
CA GLU A 41 29.84 31.93 19.45
C GLU A 41 28.52 31.16 19.31
N GLU A 42 28.49 29.96 19.89
CA GLU A 42 27.32 29.07 19.97
C GLU A 42 26.36 29.61 21.06
N THR A 43 25.44 30.50 20.66
CA THR A 43 24.48 31.20 21.55
C THR A 43 23.08 30.57 21.57
N GLY A 44 22.91 29.41 20.94
CA GLY A 44 21.65 28.68 20.86
C GLY A 44 21.22 28.09 22.21
N GLN A 45 19.92 27.87 22.35
CA GLN A 45 19.30 27.22 23.51
C GLN A 45 19.12 25.71 23.30
N THR A 46 19.30 25.22 22.07
CA THR A 46 19.23 23.80 21.72
C THR A 46 20.45 23.35 20.91
N PHE A 47 20.72 22.04 20.88
CA PHE A 47 21.79 21.46 20.05
C PHE A 47 21.62 21.79 18.56
N ALA A 48 20.37 21.76 18.06
CA ALA A 48 20.07 22.09 16.67
C ALA A 48 20.36 23.57 16.36
N GLU A 49 20.02 24.48 17.27
CA GLU A 49 20.32 25.92 17.12
C GLU A 49 21.83 26.19 17.11
N ASN A 50 22.60 25.56 18.01
CA ASN A 50 24.06 25.70 18.01
C ASN A 50 24.69 25.17 16.72
N ALA A 51 24.26 23.98 16.28
CA ALA A 51 24.71 23.42 15.02
C ALA A 51 24.33 24.33 13.84
N ALA A 52 23.12 24.89 13.81
CA ALA A 52 22.67 25.83 12.77
C ALA A 52 23.52 27.11 12.75
N ILE A 53 23.70 27.78 13.90
CA ILE A 53 24.49 29.01 14.02
C ILE A 53 25.88 28.79 13.40
N LYS A 54 26.50 27.65 13.72
CA LYS A 54 27.81 27.28 13.21
C LYS A 54 27.79 27.00 11.71
N ALA A 55 26.90 26.14 11.24
CA ALA A 55 26.80 25.78 9.83
C ALA A 55 26.48 26.99 8.95
N GLU A 56 25.47 27.78 9.31
CA GLU A 56 24.99 28.93 8.55
C GLU A 56 26.01 30.07 8.51
N THR A 57 26.71 30.35 9.62
CA THR A 57 27.71 31.40 9.67
C THR A 57 28.89 31.08 8.76
N ILE A 58 29.42 29.84 8.82
CA ILE A 58 30.51 29.41 7.93
C ILE A 58 30.02 29.36 6.49
N CYS A 59 28.80 28.87 6.24
CA CYS A 59 28.20 28.81 4.91
C CYS A 59 28.09 30.19 4.28
N ARG A 60 27.71 31.21 5.08
CA ARG A 60 27.60 32.60 4.64
C ARG A 60 28.96 33.22 4.32
N ILE A 61 29.99 32.92 5.12
CA ILE A 61 31.36 33.44 4.91
C ILE A 61 32.03 32.78 3.70
N THR A 62 31.90 31.46 3.58
CA THR A 62 32.62 30.66 2.57
C THR A 62 31.86 30.54 1.25
N GLY A 63 30.53 30.70 1.26
CA GLY A 63 29.67 30.40 0.11
C GLY A 63 29.61 28.91 -0.24
N MET A 64 30.07 28.02 0.66
CA MET A 64 30.11 26.57 0.45
C MET A 64 29.12 25.85 1.38
N PRO A 65 28.63 24.65 1.01
CA PRO A 65 27.87 23.82 1.92
C PRO A 65 28.67 23.48 3.18
N VAL A 66 28.03 23.56 4.35
CA VAL A 66 28.66 23.30 5.65
C VAL A 66 27.81 22.35 6.47
N LEU A 67 28.46 21.33 7.03
CA LEU A 67 27.90 20.44 8.04
C LEU A 67 28.51 20.78 9.39
N ALA A 68 27.69 21.15 10.35
CA ALA A 68 28.06 21.28 11.75
C ALA A 68 27.34 20.25 12.60
N ASP A 69 27.97 19.79 13.69
CA ASP A 69 27.31 18.98 14.72
C ASP A 69 27.43 19.65 16.08
N ASP A 70 26.38 19.54 16.89
CA ASP A 70 26.43 19.78 18.33
C ASP A 70 25.89 18.55 19.06
N SER A 71 26.47 18.22 20.21
CA SER A 71 26.14 16.99 20.93
C SER A 71 26.38 17.12 22.43
N GLY A 72 25.56 16.44 23.21
CA GLY A 72 25.66 16.47 24.65
C GLY A 72 24.86 15.38 25.35
N LEU A 73 24.98 15.38 26.67
CA LEU A 73 24.27 14.50 27.59
C LEU A 73 23.11 15.28 28.21
N GLU A 74 21.92 14.70 28.21
CA GLU A 74 20.77 15.18 28.96
C GLU A 74 20.46 14.16 30.07
N VAL A 75 20.34 14.62 31.31
CA VAL A 75 19.98 13.78 32.46
C VAL A 75 18.58 14.14 32.95
N ASP A 76 17.71 13.14 33.04
CA ASP A 76 16.29 13.33 33.36
C ASP A 76 16.11 13.96 34.77
N ALA A 77 16.91 13.51 35.74
CA ALA A 77 16.85 13.99 37.13
C ALA A 77 17.41 15.40 37.34
N LEU A 78 18.10 15.98 36.34
CA LEU A 78 18.70 17.31 36.42
C LEU A 78 18.03 18.31 35.47
N ASP A 79 16.78 18.05 35.09
CA ASP A 79 16.03 18.87 34.12
C ASP A 79 16.79 19.02 32.79
N GLN A 80 17.29 17.89 32.27
CA GLN A 80 18.08 17.78 31.03
C GLN A 80 19.48 18.42 31.07
N ARG A 81 19.91 18.95 32.23
CA ARG A 81 21.32 19.35 32.41
C ARG A 81 22.22 18.10 32.39
N PRO A 82 23.43 18.16 31.79
CA PRO A 82 24.13 19.36 31.33
C PRO A 82 23.69 19.95 29.98
N GLY A 83 22.99 19.20 29.13
CA GLY A 83 22.39 19.69 27.88
C GLY A 83 23.43 20.32 26.94
N VAL A 84 23.11 21.45 26.33
CA VAL A 84 24.01 22.23 25.44
C VAL A 84 25.32 22.66 26.14
N PHE A 85 25.36 22.65 27.47
CA PHE A 85 26.56 22.99 28.24
C PHE A 85 27.44 21.77 28.56
N SER A 86 27.19 20.61 27.94
CA SER A 86 27.92 19.36 28.19
C SER A 86 29.44 19.48 28.19
N ALA A 87 30.02 20.25 27.26
CA ALA A 87 31.47 20.47 27.18
C ALA A 87 32.02 21.47 28.21
N ARG A 88 31.14 22.26 28.86
CA ARG A 88 31.48 23.35 29.80
C ARG A 88 30.81 23.16 31.17
N TYR A 89 30.36 21.94 31.47
CA TYR A 89 29.59 21.67 32.68
C TYR A 89 30.46 21.73 33.94
N GLY A 90 29.96 22.38 34.99
CA GLY A 90 30.76 22.70 36.18
C GLY A 90 31.55 24.00 35.99
N THR A 91 32.86 23.99 36.27
CA THR A 91 33.72 25.18 36.08
C THR A 91 34.50 25.10 34.75
N PRO A 92 34.87 26.24 34.14
CA PRO A 92 35.55 26.27 32.84
C PRO A 92 36.89 25.52 32.79
N GLU A 93 37.52 25.27 33.94
CA GLU A 93 38.83 24.63 34.07
C GLU A 93 38.76 23.10 34.17
N LEU A 94 37.57 22.50 34.27
CA LEU A 94 37.42 21.05 34.40
C LEU A 94 37.80 20.33 33.10
N ASP A 95 38.54 19.23 33.22
CA ASP A 95 38.73 18.26 32.14
C ASP A 95 37.54 17.28 32.06
N ASP A 96 37.58 16.31 31.13
CA ASP A 96 36.49 15.33 30.98
C ASP A 96 36.20 14.57 32.27
N LYS A 97 37.26 14.24 33.02
CA LYS A 97 37.17 13.55 34.30
C LYS A 97 36.49 14.43 35.35
N GLY A 98 36.95 15.67 35.50
CA GLY A 98 36.33 16.63 36.41
C GLY A 98 34.86 16.88 36.08
N ARG A 99 34.49 16.92 34.80
CA ARG A 99 33.09 17.10 34.35
C ARG A 99 32.18 15.95 34.77
N TYR A 100 32.57 14.71 34.51
CA TYR A 100 31.72 13.58 34.89
C TYR A 100 31.73 13.35 36.41
N GLU A 101 32.83 13.65 37.11
CA GLU A 101 32.89 13.59 38.58
C GLU A 101 31.96 14.63 39.22
N TYR A 102 31.92 15.85 38.65
CA TYR A 102 30.98 16.89 39.06
C TYR A 102 29.52 16.46 38.85
N LEU A 103 29.19 15.87 37.69
CA LEU A 103 27.85 15.34 37.42
C LEU A 103 27.47 14.23 38.43
N LEU A 104 28.38 13.30 38.71
CA LEU A 104 28.14 12.23 39.69
C LEU A 104 27.91 12.79 41.11
N ASP A 105 28.60 13.87 41.46
CA ASP A 105 28.41 14.55 42.75
C ASP A 105 27.03 15.22 42.85
N GLU A 106 26.59 15.94 41.81
CA GLU A 106 25.24 16.50 41.75
C GLU A 106 24.16 15.41 41.82
N MET A 107 24.44 14.23 41.25
CA MET A 107 23.54 13.10 41.26
C MET A 107 23.66 12.20 42.50
N ARG A 108 24.46 12.56 43.51
CA ARG A 108 24.78 11.67 44.65
C ARG A 108 23.53 11.11 45.36
N ASP A 109 22.51 11.94 45.53
CA ASP A 109 21.26 11.57 46.23
C ASP A 109 20.16 11.04 45.30
N VAL A 110 20.41 10.96 43.98
CA VAL A 110 19.43 10.46 43.00
C VAL A 110 19.39 8.93 43.02
N PRO A 111 18.23 8.29 43.29
CA PRO A 111 18.10 6.83 43.27
C PRO A 111 18.39 6.24 41.89
N THR A 112 19.01 5.04 41.82
CA THR A 112 19.40 4.39 40.56
C THR A 112 18.26 4.28 39.54
N ALA A 113 17.03 4.01 40.00
CA ALA A 113 15.85 3.91 39.14
C ALA A 113 15.43 5.24 38.46
N GLN A 114 15.96 6.38 38.91
CA GLN A 114 15.65 7.72 38.41
C GLN A 114 16.83 8.37 37.65
N ARG A 115 17.91 7.62 37.39
CA ARG A 115 19.11 8.12 36.69
C ARG A 115 19.01 8.02 35.18
N GLY A 116 17.82 8.12 34.62
CA GLY A 116 17.61 8.13 33.17
C GLY A 116 18.41 9.26 32.52
N ALA A 117 19.08 8.95 31.41
CA ALA A 117 19.85 9.92 30.65
C ALA A 117 19.89 9.55 29.18
N ARG A 118 20.27 10.51 28.34
CA ARG A 118 20.42 10.29 26.91
C ARG A 118 21.52 11.15 26.33
N PHE A 119 22.30 10.57 25.42
CA PHE A 119 23.14 11.38 24.53
C PHE A 119 22.31 11.84 23.34
N ARG A 120 22.44 13.10 22.94
CA ARG A 120 21.82 13.66 21.73
C ARG A 120 22.89 14.24 20.82
N CYS A 121 22.72 14.03 19.52
CA CYS A 121 23.45 14.71 18.45
C CYS A 121 22.43 15.43 17.58
N ALA A 122 22.69 16.70 17.28
CA ALA A 122 22.03 17.41 16.19
C ALA A 122 23.10 17.85 15.18
N MET A 123 22.89 17.51 13.91
CA MET A 123 23.72 17.96 12.81
C MET A 123 22.89 18.91 11.94
N ALA A 124 23.50 20.02 11.54
CA ALA A 124 22.91 21.02 10.66
C ALA A 124 23.71 21.08 9.35
N LEU A 125 23.04 20.87 8.22
CA LEU A 125 23.58 21.05 6.89
C LEU A 125 23.03 22.36 6.30
N ALA A 126 23.88 23.38 6.25
CA ALA A 126 23.57 24.67 5.63
C ALA A 126 24.08 24.69 4.18
N ARG A 127 23.27 25.25 3.27
CA ARG A 127 23.64 25.48 1.87
C ARG A 127 23.37 26.94 1.47
N PRO A 128 24.15 27.51 0.55
CA PRO A 128 23.92 28.89 0.11
C PRO A 128 22.52 29.07 -0.48
N ALA A 129 21.78 30.05 0.05
CA ALA A 129 20.42 30.41 -0.39
C ALA A 129 19.36 29.29 -0.24
N GLU A 130 19.57 28.32 0.64
CA GLU A 130 18.60 27.28 0.98
C GLU A 130 18.36 27.23 2.50
N GLU A 131 17.24 26.62 2.91
CA GLU A 131 16.98 26.36 4.33
C GLU A 131 17.91 25.27 4.87
N THR A 132 18.33 25.43 6.13
CA THR A 132 19.18 24.48 6.83
C THR A 132 18.43 23.18 7.11
N VAL A 133 19.06 22.04 6.77
CA VAL A 133 18.49 20.71 6.99
C VAL A 133 19.11 20.08 8.24
N PHE A 134 18.28 19.45 9.07
CA PHE A 134 18.70 18.90 10.35
C PHE A 134 18.65 17.37 10.38
N PHE A 135 19.66 16.77 11.02
CA PHE A 135 19.76 15.34 11.25
C PHE A 135 20.04 15.10 12.73
N GLU A 136 19.22 14.30 13.38
CA GLU A 136 19.34 14.05 14.82
C GLU A 136 19.57 12.57 15.09
N GLY A 137 20.27 12.29 16.18
CA GLY A 137 20.41 10.95 16.70
C GLY A 137 20.49 10.96 18.22
N THR A 138 19.99 9.89 18.84
CA THR A 138 19.85 9.80 20.30
C THR A 138 20.19 8.41 20.79
N VAL A 139 20.85 8.32 21.95
CA VAL A 139 21.09 7.08 22.68
C VAL A 139 20.51 7.23 24.06
N ALA A 140 19.44 6.51 24.36
CA ALA A 140 18.89 6.42 25.72
C ALA A 140 19.73 5.47 26.58
N GLY A 141 19.81 5.75 27.88
CA GLY A 141 20.56 4.97 28.84
C GLY A 141 20.36 5.48 30.27
N ALA A 142 21.33 5.21 31.13
CA ALA A 142 21.31 5.67 32.51
C ALA A 142 22.71 6.05 33.00
N ILE A 143 22.77 6.96 33.98
CA ILE A 143 24.01 7.34 34.67
C ILE A 143 24.31 6.36 35.81
N THR A 144 25.54 5.88 35.87
CA THR A 144 26.01 4.99 36.93
C THR A 144 26.24 5.75 38.25
N THR A 145 26.54 5.01 39.32
CA THR A 145 26.95 5.60 40.62
C THR A 145 28.45 5.79 40.75
N ALA A 146 29.24 5.19 39.84
CA ALA A 146 30.69 5.28 39.79
C ALA A 146 31.15 5.04 38.34
N PRO A 147 32.26 5.66 37.91
CA PRO A 147 32.79 5.44 36.56
C PRO A 147 33.34 4.02 36.40
N ALA A 148 33.22 3.45 35.20
CA ALA A 148 33.83 2.19 34.79
C ALA A 148 34.34 2.29 33.36
N GLY A 149 35.41 1.55 33.04
CA GLY A 149 36.10 1.59 31.74
C GLY A 149 37.17 2.68 31.64
N ASP A 150 38.09 2.49 30.70
CA ASP A 150 39.23 3.37 30.40
C ASP A 150 39.22 3.91 28.96
N GLY A 151 38.24 3.51 28.14
CA GLY A 151 38.04 4.02 26.79
C GLY A 151 37.02 5.16 26.70
N GLY A 152 36.96 5.86 25.55
CA GLY A 152 35.98 6.92 25.30
C GLY A 152 36.38 8.32 25.75
N PHE A 153 35.44 9.26 25.69
CA PHE A 153 35.64 10.68 26.04
C PHE A 153 34.39 11.26 26.71
N GLY A 154 34.51 12.41 27.36
CA GLY A 154 33.39 13.07 28.04
C GLY A 154 32.73 12.18 29.12
N TYR A 155 31.43 11.92 28.97
CA TYR A 155 30.62 11.20 29.96
C TYR A 155 30.56 9.68 29.72
N ASP A 156 31.31 9.15 28.75
CA ASP A 156 31.36 7.72 28.44
C ASP A 156 31.59 6.81 29.66
N PRO A 157 32.48 7.15 30.63
CA PRO A 157 32.74 6.29 31.79
C PRO A 157 31.58 6.13 32.76
N ILE A 158 30.55 6.99 32.67
CA ILE A 158 29.44 7.00 33.62
C ILE A 158 28.08 6.75 32.95
N PHE A 159 28.04 6.53 31.63
CA PHE A 159 26.81 6.31 30.89
C PHE A 159 26.69 4.86 30.42
N VAL A 160 25.61 4.18 30.81
CA VAL A 160 25.28 2.83 30.33
C VAL A 160 24.15 2.93 29.31
N PRO A 161 24.38 2.59 28.03
CA PRO A 161 23.32 2.58 27.03
C PRO A 161 22.20 1.59 27.36
N ALA A 162 20.98 1.88 26.96
CA ALA A 162 19.85 0.98 27.11
C ALA A 162 20.16 -0.38 26.46
N ARG A 163 19.85 -1.48 27.15
CA ARG A 163 20.15 -2.88 26.76
C ARG A 163 21.61 -3.32 26.91
N PHE A 164 22.47 -2.49 27.50
CA PHE A 164 23.83 -2.87 27.88
C PHE A 164 23.96 -2.90 29.41
N SER A 165 24.91 -3.70 29.91
CA SER A 165 25.29 -3.76 31.32
C SER A 165 26.66 -3.12 31.60
N ARG A 166 27.28 -2.57 30.56
CA ARG A 166 28.61 -1.96 30.54
C ARG A 166 28.49 -0.50 30.15
N THR A 167 29.36 0.35 30.69
CA THR A 167 29.40 1.77 30.32
C THR A 167 29.85 1.91 28.86
N MET A 168 29.56 3.05 28.23
CA MET A 168 30.12 3.35 26.91
C MET A 168 31.64 3.17 26.94
N ALA A 169 32.34 3.64 27.98
CA ALA A 169 33.80 3.49 28.09
C ALA A 169 34.34 2.04 28.04
N GLU A 170 33.50 1.05 28.35
CA GLU A 170 33.84 -0.38 28.33
C GLU A 170 33.50 -1.08 26.99
N LEU A 171 32.83 -0.39 26.07
CA LEU A 171 32.48 -0.92 24.74
C LEU A 171 33.65 -0.76 23.76
N SER A 172 33.81 -1.74 22.87
CA SER A 172 34.74 -1.64 21.75
C SER A 172 34.31 -0.54 20.77
N THR A 173 35.25 -0.04 19.94
CA THR A 173 34.97 0.97 18.91
C THR A 173 33.82 0.57 17.99
N ASP A 174 33.83 -0.68 17.49
CA ASP A 174 32.77 -1.21 16.62
C ASP A 174 31.39 -1.28 17.32
N GLU A 175 31.37 -1.63 18.62
CA GLU A 175 30.13 -1.61 19.42
C GLU A 175 29.60 -0.19 19.60
N LYS A 176 30.47 0.79 19.89
CA LYS A 176 30.10 2.20 20.03
C LYS A 176 29.57 2.79 18.74
N GLU A 177 30.25 2.56 17.63
CA GLU A 177 29.86 3.10 16.32
C GLU A 177 28.45 2.64 15.91
N ARG A 178 28.08 1.40 16.23
CA ARG A 178 26.74 0.86 15.94
C ARG A 178 25.62 1.51 16.72
N ILE A 179 25.91 2.04 17.91
CA ILE A 179 24.88 2.50 18.85
C ILE A 179 25.01 3.98 19.18
N SER A 180 25.94 4.74 18.57
CA SER A 180 26.18 6.13 18.94
C SER A 180 25.12 7.09 18.36
N HIS A 181 24.79 8.12 19.13
CA HIS A 181 23.86 9.20 18.75
C HIS A 181 24.35 9.92 17.50
N ARG A 182 25.67 10.16 17.39
CA ARG A 182 26.25 10.73 16.18
C ARG A 182 26.16 9.77 15.00
N GLY A 183 26.39 8.48 15.21
CA GLY A 183 26.21 7.45 14.18
C GLY A 183 24.80 7.45 13.60
N GLU A 184 23.77 7.56 14.44
CA GLU A 184 22.37 7.68 13.99
C GLU A 184 22.11 8.96 13.18
N ALA A 185 22.59 10.13 13.64
CA ALA A 185 22.47 11.38 12.90
C ALA A 185 23.19 11.32 11.55
N ILE A 186 24.37 10.70 11.50
CA ILE A 186 25.16 10.50 10.29
C ILE A 186 24.47 9.54 9.32
N LYS A 187 23.82 8.46 9.78
CA LYS A 187 23.02 7.57 8.92
C LYS A 187 21.86 8.31 8.28
N ALA A 188 21.16 9.16 9.04
CA ALA A 188 20.08 10.00 8.51
C ALA A 188 20.58 10.97 7.43
N LEU A 189 21.73 11.62 7.66
CA LEU A 189 22.41 12.45 6.66
C LEU A 189 22.80 11.64 5.41
N ALA A 190 23.42 10.48 5.59
CA ALA A 190 23.87 9.63 4.48
C ALA A 190 22.70 9.13 3.62
N TYR A 191 21.58 8.74 4.25
CA TYR A 191 20.36 8.38 3.56
C TYR A 191 19.79 9.55 2.76
N TRP A 192 19.72 10.74 3.37
CA TRP A 192 19.26 11.96 2.71
C TRP A 192 20.12 12.34 1.49
N LEU A 193 21.45 12.26 1.62
CA LEU A 193 22.38 12.50 0.52
C LEU A 193 22.28 11.45 -0.59
N ALA A 194 21.91 10.20 -0.26
CA ALA A 194 21.66 9.15 -1.24
C ALA A 194 20.37 9.43 -2.03
N LEU A 195 19.30 9.87 -1.37
CA LEU A 195 18.05 10.27 -2.03
C LEU A 195 18.22 11.49 -2.95
N GLU A 196 19.09 12.44 -2.60
CA GLU A 196 19.42 13.55 -3.52
C GLU A 196 20.13 13.10 -4.80
N ARG A 197 20.82 11.96 -4.76
CA ARG A 197 21.58 11.42 -5.91
C ARG A 197 20.78 10.47 -6.79
N ASP A 198 19.86 9.73 -6.18
CA ASP A 198 19.01 8.74 -6.86
C ASP A 198 17.61 9.34 -7.07
N ASP A 199 17.38 9.94 -8.24
CA ASP A 199 16.08 10.51 -8.64
C ASP A 199 15.05 9.45 -9.03
N THR A 200 15.42 8.17 -8.97
CA THR A 200 14.54 7.05 -9.31
C THR A 200 13.71 6.56 -8.12
N ARG A 201 13.97 7.08 -6.92
CA ARG A 201 13.20 6.80 -5.70
C ARG A 201 12.21 7.91 -5.41
N TRP A 202 11.09 7.54 -4.78
CA TRP A 202 10.16 8.52 -4.26
C TRP A 202 10.79 9.39 -3.16
N ASP A 203 10.16 10.51 -2.83
CA ASP A 203 10.56 11.36 -1.71
C ASP A 203 9.51 11.34 -0.59
N LEU A 204 9.81 10.63 0.50
CA LEU A 204 8.91 10.48 1.65
C LEU A 204 8.99 11.64 2.67
N ARG A 205 9.87 12.64 2.44
CA ARG A 205 10.05 13.77 3.37
C ARG A 205 8.80 14.63 3.52
N ALA A 206 7.93 14.61 2.51
CA ALA A 206 6.63 15.28 2.56
C ALA A 206 5.68 14.65 3.60
N ILE A 207 5.86 13.37 3.97
CA ILE A 207 5.10 12.73 5.05
C ILE A 207 5.79 12.97 6.40
N PHE A 208 7.07 12.58 6.49
CA PHE A 208 7.94 12.84 7.64
C PHE A 208 9.36 13.09 7.15
N ALA A 209 9.95 14.23 7.52
CA ALA A 209 11.31 14.58 7.13
C ALA A 209 12.38 13.61 7.68
N SER A 210 12.07 12.86 8.75
CA SER A 210 12.96 11.85 9.33
C SER A 210 12.20 10.79 10.15
N ASP A 211 12.84 9.64 10.37
CA ASP A 211 12.35 8.56 11.24
C ASP A 211 12.13 9.02 12.69
N HIS A 212 12.87 10.03 13.14
CA HIS A 212 12.70 10.63 14.45
C HIS A 212 11.36 11.38 14.58
N LEU A 213 10.99 12.17 13.56
CA LEU A 213 9.70 12.85 13.54
C LEU A 213 8.54 11.85 13.47
N PHE A 214 8.73 10.76 12.73
CA PHE A 214 7.79 9.64 12.75
C PHE A 214 7.66 9.04 14.16
N ALA A 215 8.77 8.75 14.84
CA ALA A 215 8.76 8.15 16.18
C ALA A 215 8.07 9.06 17.22
N ARG A 216 8.29 10.38 17.14
CA ARG A 216 7.59 11.37 17.96
C ARG A 216 6.07 11.35 17.71
N ALA A 217 5.66 11.44 16.44
CA ALA A 217 4.23 11.42 16.10
C ALA A 217 3.56 10.09 16.49
N LEU A 218 4.28 8.97 16.40
CA LEU A 218 3.80 7.66 16.84
C LEU A 218 3.58 7.62 18.35
N GLN A 219 4.45 8.26 19.13
CA GLN A 219 4.27 8.39 20.57
C GLN A 219 3.09 9.32 20.92
N GLU A 220 2.95 10.45 20.24
CA GLU A 220 1.80 11.35 20.40
C GLU A 220 0.47 10.65 20.09
N ALA A 221 0.42 9.82 19.04
CA ALA A 221 -0.75 9.00 18.71
C ALA A 221 -1.04 7.95 19.80
N ARG A 222 0.01 7.32 20.35
CA ARG A 222 -0.12 6.36 21.45
C ARG A 222 -0.70 7.01 22.71
N ASP A 223 -0.27 8.22 23.05
CA ASP A 223 -0.72 8.91 24.27
C ASP A 223 -2.19 9.34 24.17
N GLN A 224 -2.69 9.58 22.95
CA GLN A 224 -4.08 9.91 22.70
C GLN A 224 -5.06 8.74 22.91
N ILE A 225 -4.60 7.49 22.85
CA ILE A 225 -5.47 6.29 22.93
C ILE A 225 -6.28 6.26 24.24
N ALA A 226 -5.70 6.71 25.36
CA ALA A 226 -6.37 6.66 26.66
C ALA A 226 -7.63 7.56 26.72
N ALA A 227 -7.77 8.55 25.82
CA ALA A 227 -8.93 9.43 25.82
C ALA A 227 -10.24 8.70 25.47
N TYR A 228 -10.18 7.56 24.78
CA TYR A 228 -11.35 6.72 24.50
C TYR A 228 -12.12 6.31 25.76
N ASP A 229 -11.42 6.08 26.88
CA ASP A 229 -12.06 5.64 28.13
C ASP A 229 -13.00 6.68 28.72
N SER A 230 -12.82 7.97 28.39
CA SER A 230 -13.71 9.05 28.84
C SER A 230 -15.08 9.05 28.15
N TYR A 231 -15.20 8.39 26.99
CA TYR A 231 -16.41 8.30 26.18
C TYR A 231 -17.15 6.97 26.31
N ARG A 232 -16.47 5.93 26.80
CA ARG A 232 -17.00 4.57 26.92
C ARG A 232 -18.28 4.56 27.75
N ASP A 233 -19.31 3.90 27.23
CA ASP A 233 -20.65 3.74 27.81
C ASP A 233 -21.48 5.02 27.89
N ARG A 234 -21.01 6.12 27.27
CA ARG A 234 -21.62 7.45 27.37
C ARG A 234 -22.08 8.04 26.03
N LEU A 235 -21.82 7.37 24.91
CA LEU A 235 -22.15 7.88 23.57
C LEU A 235 -23.64 8.20 23.39
N GLY A 236 -24.51 7.46 24.09
CA GLY A 236 -25.95 7.69 24.07
C GLY A 236 -26.44 8.78 25.02
N GLU A 237 -25.60 9.36 25.89
CA GLU A 237 -26.03 10.31 26.94
C GLU A 237 -26.37 11.71 26.38
N HIS A 238 -25.58 12.22 25.44
CA HIS A 238 -25.76 13.54 24.82
C HIS A 238 -25.07 13.64 23.46
N ILE A 239 -25.62 14.43 22.53
CA ILE A 239 -25.06 14.57 21.17
C ILE A 239 -23.63 15.12 21.18
N ASP A 240 -23.32 15.99 22.14
CA ASP A 240 -21.98 16.57 22.27
C ASP A 240 -20.94 15.50 22.64
N ILE A 241 -21.31 14.50 23.46
CA ILE A 241 -20.40 13.40 23.81
C ILE A 241 -20.11 12.52 22.59
N LEU A 242 -21.15 12.21 21.81
CA LEU A 242 -20.99 11.46 20.56
C LEU A 242 -20.11 12.24 19.57
N ARG A 243 -20.39 13.53 19.35
CA ARG A 243 -19.58 14.41 18.49
C ARG A 243 -18.12 14.42 18.93
N ASP A 244 -17.85 14.65 20.21
CA ASP A 244 -16.49 14.77 20.72
C ASP A 244 -15.72 13.45 20.60
N CYS A 245 -16.40 12.32 20.80
CA CYS A 245 -15.82 11.00 20.55
C CYS A 245 -15.51 10.76 19.07
N LEU A 246 -16.44 11.09 18.16
CA LEU A 246 -16.23 10.96 16.71
C LEU A 246 -15.11 11.87 16.21
N GLN A 247 -14.99 13.09 16.75
CA GLN A 247 -13.90 14.01 16.46
C GLN A 247 -12.56 13.43 16.92
N HIS A 248 -12.48 12.96 18.17
CA HIS A 248 -11.27 12.31 18.67
C HIS A 248 -10.87 11.09 17.83
N HIS A 249 -11.84 10.25 17.47
CA HIS A 249 -11.62 9.10 16.60
C HIS A 249 -11.09 9.50 15.22
N THR A 250 -11.65 10.57 14.64
CA THR A 250 -11.24 11.14 13.35
C THR A 250 -9.79 11.64 13.40
N ASP A 251 -9.45 12.42 14.41
CA ASP A 251 -8.11 13.01 14.54
C ASP A 251 -7.03 11.95 14.74
N LEU A 252 -7.30 10.96 15.60
CA LEU A 252 -6.37 9.85 15.83
C LEU A 252 -6.25 8.95 14.60
N SER A 253 -7.35 8.65 13.90
CA SER A 253 -7.33 7.83 12.68
C SER A 253 -6.53 8.51 11.57
N ARG A 254 -6.72 9.82 11.37
CA ARG A 254 -5.94 10.63 10.42
C ARG A 254 -4.45 10.61 10.73
N ALA A 255 -4.07 10.76 12.00
CA ALA A 255 -2.67 10.65 12.41
C ALA A 255 -2.09 9.24 12.17
N LEU A 256 -2.84 8.19 12.51
CA LEU A 256 -2.44 6.80 12.29
C LEU A 256 -2.33 6.44 10.82
N GLU A 257 -3.19 6.96 9.95
CA GLU A 257 -3.09 6.77 8.51
C GLU A 257 -1.81 7.39 7.95
N ARG A 258 -1.48 8.64 8.35
CA ARG A 258 -0.23 9.29 7.95
C ARG A 258 1.01 8.49 8.40
N LEU A 259 0.99 8.00 9.64
CA LEU A 259 2.04 7.12 10.19
C LEU A 259 2.13 5.80 9.41
N GLY A 260 1.00 5.17 9.14
CA GLY A 260 0.89 3.92 8.40
C GLY A 260 1.47 4.02 6.99
N SER A 261 1.09 5.07 6.26
CA SER A 261 1.63 5.37 4.92
C SER A 261 3.15 5.48 4.93
N TYR A 262 3.74 6.25 5.85
CA TYR A 262 5.19 6.37 5.95
C TYR A 262 5.89 5.05 6.25
N ALA A 263 5.43 4.34 7.29
CA ALA A 263 6.05 3.10 7.73
C ALA A 263 5.94 1.99 6.66
N PHE A 264 4.80 1.92 5.97
CA PHE A 264 4.56 0.99 4.88
C PHE A 264 5.45 1.26 3.66
N LEU A 265 5.56 2.53 3.24
CA LEU A 265 6.41 2.92 2.12
C LEU A 265 7.88 2.63 2.43
N ARG A 266 8.37 3.02 3.62
CA ARG A 266 9.74 2.72 4.06
C ARG A 266 10.05 1.23 4.09
N ALA A 267 9.13 0.40 4.61
CA ALA A 267 9.30 -1.05 4.63
C ALA A 267 9.24 -1.69 3.23
N SER A 268 8.68 -1.00 2.24
CA SER A 268 8.56 -1.50 0.85
C SER A 268 9.77 -1.16 -0.02
N GLU A 269 10.58 -0.18 0.37
CA GLU A 269 11.83 0.19 -0.32
C GLU A 269 12.85 -0.95 -0.33
N ASP A 270 12.95 -1.67 0.80
CA ASP A 270 13.77 -2.88 0.98
C ASP A 270 13.19 -3.76 2.10
N LEU A 271 12.71 -4.95 1.73
CA LEU A 271 12.16 -5.96 2.65
C LEU A 271 13.21 -6.54 3.59
N ASN A 272 14.51 -6.40 3.27
CA ASN A 272 15.62 -6.83 4.14
C ASN A 272 16.08 -5.73 5.10
N ASP A 273 15.60 -4.50 4.96
CA ASP A 273 15.95 -3.40 5.87
C ASP A 273 15.26 -3.56 7.22
N SER A 274 16.04 -3.97 8.22
CA SER A 274 15.57 -4.12 9.60
C SER A 274 14.95 -2.84 10.19
N GLN A 275 15.40 -1.66 9.76
CA GLN A 275 14.87 -0.39 10.24
C GLN A 275 13.46 -0.13 9.69
N GLY A 276 13.28 -0.23 8.36
CA GLY A 276 11.96 -0.15 7.73
C GLY A 276 10.95 -1.15 8.30
N GLN A 277 11.36 -2.41 8.48
CA GLN A 277 10.50 -3.43 9.11
C GLN A 277 10.14 -3.09 10.56
N SER A 278 11.07 -2.51 11.32
CA SER A 278 10.84 -2.08 12.71
C SER A 278 9.83 -0.94 12.80
N LEU A 279 9.91 0.06 11.92
CA LEU A 279 8.94 1.16 11.85
C LEU A 279 7.51 0.62 11.63
N LEU A 280 7.36 -0.28 10.66
CA LEU A 280 6.07 -0.90 10.35
C LEU A 280 5.53 -1.73 11.53
N ALA A 281 6.38 -2.48 12.22
CA ALA A 281 5.99 -3.26 13.39
C ALA A 281 5.53 -2.36 14.56
N HIS A 282 6.25 -1.28 14.85
CA HIS A 282 5.86 -0.33 15.90
C HIS A 282 4.54 0.38 15.58
N TYR A 283 4.36 0.84 14.33
CA TYR A 283 3.09 1.38 13.88
C TYR A 283 1.94 0.40 14.08
N ARG A 284 2.08 -0.84 13.61
CA ARG A 284 1.05 -1.89 13.73
C ARG A 284 0.64 -2.13 15.19
N ASN A 285 1.60 -2.11 16.13
CA ASN A 285 1.29 -2.24 17.55
C ASN A 285 0.40 -1.11 18.06
N VAL A 286 0.73 0.14 17.72
CA VAL A 286 -0.06 1.32 18.16
C VAL A 286 -1.43 1.33 17.48
N ALA A 287 -1.50 1.07 16.18
CA ALA A 287 -2.76 1.01 15.44
C ALA A 287 -3.70 -0.09 15.97
N THR A 288 -3.16 -1.27 16.31
CA THR A 288 -3.92 -2.37 16.92
C THR A 288 -4.52 -1.95 18.27
N ARG A 289 -3.72 -1.31 19.13
CA ARG A 289 -4.20 -0.81 20.44
C ARG A 289 -5.25 0.29 20.30
N ALA A 290 -5.10 1.18 19.31
CA ALA A 290 -6.10 2.21 19.03
C ALA A 290 -7.42 1.58 18.56
N GLY A 291 -7.37 0.59 17.66
CA GLY A 291 -8.54 -0.17 17.21
C GLY A 291 -9.25 -0.92 18.36
N GLU A 292 -8.48 -1.53 19.26
CA GLU A 292 -9.03 -2.17 20.47
C GLU A 292 -9.74 -1.15 21.37
N ALA A 293 -9.11 -0.01 21.65
CA ALA A 293 -9.68 1.05 22.47
C ALA A 293 -10.96 1.64 21.86
N ALA A 294 -11.00 1.76 20.52
CA ALA A 294 -12.14 2.27 19.74
C ALA A 294 -13.26 1.25 19.51
N SER A 295 -13.05 -0.04 19.79
CA SER A 295 -13.98 -1.13 19.43
C SER A 295 -15.41 -1.00 19.99
N PHE A 296 -15.61 -0.17 21.03
CA PHE A 296 -16.94 0.08 21.59
C PHE A 296 -17.81 1.05 20.77
N LEU A 297 -17.22 1.84 19.86
CA LEU A 297 -17.91 2.89 19.11
C LEU A 297 -19.14 2.35 18.36
N SER A 298 -18.92 1.38 17.48
CA SER A 298 -20.00 0.77 16.66
C SER A 298 -21.12 0.18 17.51
N PRO A 299 -20.88 -0.76 18.46
CA PRO A 299 -21.96 -1.35 19.25
C PRO A 299 -22.70 -0.33 20.12
N GLN A 300 -22.02 0.68 20.67
CA GLN A 300 -22.70 1.70 21.49
C GLN A 300 -23.53 2.66 20.65
N ILE A 301 -23.08 3.04 19.46
CA ILE A 301 -23.88 3.86 18.51
C ILE A 301 -25.13 3.09 18.06
N LEU A 302 -24.97 1.81 17.74
CA LEU A 302 -26.09 0.93 17.36
C LEU A 302 -27.08 0.72 18.52
N ALA A 303 -26.63 0.79 19.77
CA ALA A 303 -27.47 0.70 20.96
C ALA A 303 -28.22 1.99 21.31
N ILE A 304 -27.88 3.16 20.72
CA ILE A 304 -28.63 4.40 20.93
C ILE A 304 -30.07 4.22 20.42
N ALA A 305 -31.05 4.66 21.21
CA ALA A 305 -32.47 4.56 20.87
C ALA A 305 -32.74 5.11 19.44
N PRO A 306 -33.50 4.40 18.59
CA PRO A 306 -33.70 4.75 17.18
C PRO A 306 -34.13 6.21 16.99
N GLU A 307 -35.15 6.65 17.72
CA GLU A 307 -35.71 8.00 17.61
C GLU A 307 -34.67 9.07 17.96
N ARG A 308 -33.75 8.75 18.87
CA ARG A 308 -32.71 9.66 19.33
C ARG A 308 -31.58 9.77 18.32
N ILE A 309 -31.06 8.64 17.82
CA ILE A 309 -29.97 8.66 16.85
C ILE A 309 -30.43 9.20 15.50
N ASP A 310 -31.70 8.95 15.12
CA ASP A 310 -32.31 9.50 13.92
C ASP A 310 -32.46 11.02 13.98
N ALA A 311 -32.81 11.57 15.14
CA ALA A 311 -32.79 13.01 15.36
C ALA A 311 -31.37 13.58 15.33
N TRP A 312 -30.40 12.92 15.96
CA TRP A 312 -29.02 13.40 16.04
C TRP A 312 -28.28 13.38 14.72
N ARG A 313 -28.48 12.35 13.88
CA ARG A 313 -27.81 12.29 12.56
C ARG A 313 -28.26 13.41 11.61
N GLN A 314 -29.42 14.03 11.87
CA GLN A 314 -29.91 15.19 11.13
C GLN A 314 -29.40 16.52 11.73
N ASP A 315 -28.78 16.50 12.90
CA ASP A 315 -28.26 17.69 13.56
C ASP A 315 -26.96 18.17 12.88
N PRO A 316 -26.80 19.48 12.60
CA PRO A 316 -25.59 20.03 12.01
C PRO A 316 -24.28 19.66 12.74
N LYS A 317 -24.33 19.36 14.04
CA LYS A 317 -23.17 18.93 14.82
C LYS A 317 -22.56 17.62 14.33
N LEU A 318 -23.33 16.74 13.71
CA LEU A 318 -22.87 15.44 13.21
C LEU A 318 -22.74 15.37 11.68
N ALA A 319 -22.99 16.48 10.97
CA ALA A 319 -22.89 16.54 9.51
C ALA A 319 -21.57 15.99 8.94
N PRO A 320 -20.38 16.22 9.57
CA PRO A 320 -19.11 15.67 9.08
C PRO A 320 -18.97 14.15 9.12
N TRP A 321 -19.88 13.44 9.80
CA TRP A 321 -19.87 11.96 9.92
C TRP A 321 -21.16 11.32 9.39
N SER A 322 -22.00 12.07 8.69
CA SER A 322 -23.34 11.63 8.28
C SER A 322 -23.32 10.31 7.49
N ILE A 323 -22.49 10.20 6.44
CA ILE A 323 -22.43 8.96 5.63
C ILE A 323 -21.83 7.79 6.42
N MET A 324 -20.86 8.05 7.30
CA MET A 324 -20.26 7.03 8.17
C MET A 324 -21.31 6.48 9.13
N LEU A 325 -22.09 7.36 9.76
CA LEU A 325 -23.19 6.99 10.64
C LEU A 325 -24.28 6.25 9.86
N ASP A 326 -24.66 6.70 8.66
CA ASP A 326 -25.64 6.01 7.83
C ASP A 326 -25.17 4.60 7.46
N ARG A 327 -23.90 4.42 7.11
CA ARG A 327 -23.30 3.09 6.85
C ARG A 327 -23.42 2.18 8.07
N TRP A 328 -23.02 2.66 9.25
CA TRP A 328 -23.12 1.86 10.48
C TRP A 328 -24.57 1.56 10.85
N LEU A 329 -25.46 2.55 10.82
CA LEU A 329 -26.85 2.40 11.23
C LEU A 329 -27.64 1.46 10.32
N ARG A 330 -27.25 1.31 9.04
CA ARG A 330 -27.82 0.29 8.15
C ARG A 330 -27.65 -1.13 8.69
N PHE A 331 -26.60 -1.42 9.46
CA PHE A 331 -26.40 -2.74 10.08
C PHE A 331 -27.28 -2.99 11.30
N ARG A 332 -28.04 -2.02 11.79
CA ARG A 332 -28.90 -2.18 12.99
C ARG A 332 -29.86 -3.38 12.90
N PRO A 333 -30.57 -3.65 11.79
CA PRO A 333 -31.44 -4.82 11.67
C PRO A 333 -30.68 -6.16 11.64
N HIS A 334 -29.37 -6.10 11.41
CA HIS A 334 -28.46 -7.25 11.24
C HIS A 334 -27.46 -7.38 12.40
N THR A 335 -27.65 -6.57 13.44
CA THR A 335 -26.86 -6.58 14.68
C THR A 335 -27.66 -7.30 15.76
N LEU A 336 -27.04 -8.30 16.37
CA LEU A 336 -27.66 -9.15 17.37
C LEU A 336 -27.55 -8.57 18.78
N ARG A 337 -28.06 -9.31 19.77
CA ARG A 337 -27.89 -8.91 21.17
C ARG A 337 -26.40 -9.04 21.56
N PRO A 338 -25.92 -8.27 22.57
CA PRO A 338 -24.51 -8.29 22.95
C PRO A 338 -23.93 -9.68 23.25
N GLU A 339 -24.72 -10.57 23.86
CA GLU A 339 -24.29 -11.95 24.13
C GLU A 339 -24.10 -12.77 22.85
N GLU A 340 -24.96 -12.58 21.85
CA GLU A 340 -24.90 -13.27 20.55
C GLU A 340 -23.74 -12.72 19.71
N GLU A 341 -23.57 -11.39 19.65
CA GLU A 341 -22.42 -10.76 18.99
C GLU A 341 -21.10 -11.21 19.62
N ARG A 342 -21.04 -11.36 20.96
CA ARG A 342 -19.87 -11.89 21.64
C ARG A 342 -19.57 -13.32 21.23
N ILE A 343 -20.59 -14.19 21.12
CA ILE A 343 -20.41 -15.57 20.64
C ILE A 343 -19.88 -15.55 19.20
N LEU A 344 -20.46 -14.72 18.32
CA LEU A 344 -20.00 -14.57 16.94
C LEU A 344 -18.57 -14.01 16.83
N ALA A 345 -18.16 -13.14 17.74
CA ALA A 345 -16.79 -12.65 17.81
C ALA A 345 -15.82 -13.74 18.30
N MET A 346 -16.22 -14.53 19.30
CA MET A 346 -15.40 -15.62 19.87
C MET A 346 -15.12 -16.76 18.88
N GLN A 347 -16.01 -17.00 17.91
CA GLN A 347 -15.77 -17.97 16.83
C GLN A 347 -14.83 -17.43 15.72
N GLY A 348 -14.30 -16.20 15.83
CA GLY A 348 -13.55 -15.55 14.75
C GLY A 348 -12.38 -16.36 14.21
N GLU A 349 -11.62 -17.05 15.07
CA GLU A 349 -10.52 -17.94 14.65
C GLU A 349 -11.03 -19.18 13.91
N ILE A 350 -12.15 -19.77 14.37
CA ILE A 350 -12.78 -20.94 13.74
C ILE A 350 -13.31 -20.56 12.37
N ARG A 351 -13.96 -19.40 12.25
CA ARG A 351 -14.44 -18.84 10.99
C ARG A 351 -13.31 -18.62 9.98
N GLY A 352 -12.17 -18.12 10.43
CA GLY A 352 -11.02 -17.86 9.55
C GLY A 352 -10.27 -19.12 9.09
N ALA A 353 -10.51 -20.26 9.73
CA ALA A 353 -9.74 -21.48 9.53
C ALA A 353 -9.80 -22.03 8.10
N PRO A 354 -10.94 -22.09 7.38
CA PRO A 354 -10.97 -22.63 6.01
C PRO A 354 -10.04 -21.90 5.04
N SER A 355 -10.07 -20.57 5.04
CA SER A 355 -9.19 -19.73 4.24
C SER A 355 -7.72 -19.89 4.62
N GLN A 356 -7.43 -19.98 5.92
CA GLN A 356 -6.06 -20.21 6.40
C GLN A 356 -5.52 -21.58 5.97
N ILE A 357 -6.32 -22.65 6.13
CA ILE A 357 -5.94 -24.01 5.73
C ILE A 357 -5.68 -24.05 4.23
N PHE A 358 -6.58 -23.46 3.42
CA PHE A 358 -6.38 -23.36 1.98
C PHE A 358 -5.07 -22.66 1.64
N ARG A 359 -4.76 -21.50 2.23
CA ARG A 359 -3.51 -20.78 1.95
C ARG A 359 -2.27 -21.56 2.37
N GLN A 360 -2.28 -22.20 3.54
CA GLN A 360 -1.13 -23.03 3.96
C GLN A 360 -0.89 -24.18 2.98
N LEU A 361 -1.98 -24.86 2.58
CA LEU A 361 -1.89 -25.94 1.62
C LEU A 361 -1.41 -25.44 0.24
N ASN A 362 -2.04 -24.39 -0.27
CA ASN A 362 -1.84 -23.90 -1.63
C ASN A 362 -0.52 -23.15 -1.81
N ASP A 363 -0.17 -22.26 -0.88
CA ASP A 363 0.94 -21.33 -1.04
C ASP A 363 2.24 -21.87 -0.41
N ALA A 364 2.13 -22.68 0.65
CA ALA A 364 3.28 -23.15 1.42
C ALA A 364 3.61 -24.64 1.21
N ASP A 365 2.61 -25.53 1.14
CA ASP A 365 2.85 -26.98 1.13
C ASP A 365 2.89 -27.59 -0.28
N PHE A 366 2.09 -27.08 -1.22
CA PHE A 366 2.06 -27.61 -2.58
C PHE A 366 3.42 -27.55 -3.27
N ARG A 367 3.82 -28.67 -3.87
CA ARG A 367 5.03 -28.80 -4.68
C ARG A 367 4.63 -29.38 -6.03
N PHE A 368 4.70 -28.54 -7.06
CA PHE A 368 4.27 -28.90 -8.41
C PHE A 368 5.39 -29.54 -9.26
N GLY A 369 6.61 -29.58 -8.72
CA GLY A 369 7.79 -30.12 -9.39
C GLY A 369 8.41 -29.13 -10.36
N SER A 370 8.99 -29.62 -11.45
CA SER A 370 9.69 -28.79 -12.45
C SER A 370 9.24 -29.13 -13.87
N VAL A 371 9.33 -28.15 -14.77
CA VAL A 371 9.01 -28.27 -16.20
C VAL A 371 10.19 -27.77 -17.01
N ARG A 372 10.43 -28.31 -18.20
CA ARG A 372 11.39 -27.71 -19.14
C ARG A 372 10.71 -26.57 -19.87
N ASP A 373 11.31 -25.39 -19.85
CA ASP A 373 10.81 -24.25 -20.62
C ASP A 373 11.12 -24.39 -22.13
N ALA A 374 10.79 -23.35 -22.90
CA ALA A 374 11.01 -23.32 -24.34
C ALA A 374 12.50 -23.30 -24.73
N GLN A 375 13.39 -22.96 -23.78
CA GLN A 375 14.85 -22.94 -23.93
C GLN A 375 15.47 -24.29 -23.55
N GLY A 376 14.68 -25.20 -22.95
CA GLY A 376 15.10 -26.52 -22.48
C GLY A 376 15.61 -26.52 -21.04
N ASP A 377 15.61 -25.35 -20.39
CA ASP A 377 16.06 -25.18 -19.02
C ASP A 377 15.03 -25.73 -18.04
N LEU A 378 15.50 -26.34 -16.95
CA LEU A 378 14.63 -26.90 -15.94
C LEU A 378 14.18 -25.79 -14.99
N VAL A 379 12.91 -25.41 -15.07
CA VAL A 379 12.30 -24.37 -14.25
C VAL A 379 11.42 -25.01 -13.19
N GLU A 380 11.56 -24.56 -11.94
CA GLU A 380 10.64 -24.93 -10.87
C GLU A 380 9.25 -24.38 -11.15
N LEU A 381 8.24 -25.24 -11.07
CA LEU A 381 6.85 -24.87 -11.27
C LEU A 381 6.28 -24.36 -9.95
N THR A 382 5.97 -23.07 -9.91
CA THR A 382 5.37 -22.35 -8.79
C THR A 382 4.18 -21.54 -9.31
N HIS A 383 3.36 -20.97 -8.43
CA HIS A 383 2.29 -20.05 -8.86
C HIS A 383 2.83 -18.88 -9.69
N GLY A 384 4.02 -18.37 -9.34
CA GLY A 384 4.67 -17.25 -10.03
C GLY A 384 5.24 -17.64 -11.39
N SER A 385 5.96 -18.76 -11.48
CA SER A 385 6.53 -19.22 -12.76
C SER A 385 5.47 -19.81 -13.70
N TRP A 386 4.32 -20.26 -13.19
CA TRP A 386 3.26 -20.82 -14.02
C TRP A 386 2.67 -19.80 -15.00
N GLY A 387 2.57 -18.52 -14.61
CA GLY A 387 2.04 -17.47 -15.47
C GLY A 387 2.81 -17.37 -16.80
N SER A 388 4.15 -17.29 -16.74
CA SER A 388 4.97 -17.25 -17.95
C SER A 388 4.97 -18.57 -18.72
N LEU A 389 4.90 -19.71 -18.02
CA LEU A 389 4.83 -21.03 -18.68
C LEU A 389 3.53 -21.24 -19.45
N GLN A 390 2.41 -20.68 -18.99
CA GLN A 390 1.11 -20.72 -19.69
C GLN A 390 1.08 -19.84 -20.94
N GLU A 391 1.87 -18.78 -20.97
CA GLU A 391 1.98 -17.87 -22.12
C GLU A 391 3.02 -18.37 -23.14
N SER A 392 3.75 -19.45 -22.84
CA SER A 392 4.80 -20.00 -23.70
C SER A 392 4.31 -20.28 -25.12
N PRO A 393 5.07 -19.89 -26.17
CA PRO A 393 4.71 -20.25 -27.54
C PRO A 393 4.76 -21.77 -27.77
N ASP A 394 5.56 -22.51 -26.98
CA ASP A 394 5.63 -23.98 -27.05
C ASP A 394 4.43 -24.62 -26.32
N ARG A 395 3.57 -25.29 -27.10
CA ARG A 395 2.37 -25.97 -26.61
C ARG A 395 2.67 -27.09 -25.63
N GLU A 396 3.80 -27.78 -25.77
CA GLU A 396 4.16 -28.88 -24.88
C GLU A 396 4.54 -28.34 -23.49
N VAL A 397 5.22 -27.19 -23.42
CA VAL A 397 5.51 -26.49 -22.15
C VAL A 397 4.20 -26.12 -21.42
N ARG A 398 3.24 -25.55 -22.14
CA ARG A 398 1.92 -25.20 -21.58
C ARG A 398 1.17 -26.42 -21.07
N LYS A 399 1.15 -27.49 -21.87
CA LYS A 399 0.47 -28.74 -21.53
C LYS A 399 1.11 -29.40 -20.30
N GLN A 400 2.43 -29.53 -20.26
CA GLN A 400 3.14 -30.16 -19.15
C GLN A 400 2.97 -29.37 -17.86
N SER A 401 3.10 -28.04 -17.91
CA SER A 401 2.89 -27.19 -16.74
C SER A 401 1.44 -27.27 -16.23
N PHE A 402 0.44 -27.23 -17.13
CA PHE A 402 -0.97 -27.44 -16.76
C PHE A 402 -1.18 -28.80 -16.08
N GLN A 403 -0.73 -29.89 -16.69
CA GLN A 403 -0.94 -31.25 -16.16
C GLN A 403 -0.26 -31.44 -14.81
N LYS A 404 0.96 -30.92 -14.62
CA LYS A 404 1.68 -31.00 -13.35
C LYS A 404 1.02 -30.17 -12.25
N MET A 405 0.58 -28.95 -12.56
CA MET A 405 -0.18 -28.14 -11.61
C MET A 405 -1.43 -28.88 -11.15
N TYR A 406 -2.28 -29.29 -12.09
CA TYR A 406 -3.57 -29.90 -11.77
C TYR A 406 -3.46 -31.31 -11.18
N ALA A 407 -2.39 -32.06 -11.42
CA ALA A 407 -2.14 -33.32 -10.73
C ALA A 407 -2.04 -33.14 -9.20
N VAL A 408 -1.47 -32.02 -8.73
CA VAL A 408 -1.40 -31.72 -7.29
C VAL A 408 -2.78 -31.37 -6.74
N TYR A 409 -3.55 -30.52 -7.43
CA TYR A 409 -4.92 -30.19 -6.99
C TYR A 409 -5.82 -31.43 -6.98
N GLU A 410 -5.70 -32.30 -8.00
CA GLU A 410 -6.44 -33.55 -8.08
C GLU A 410 -6.09 -34.49 -6.90
N ALA A 411 -4.80 -34.60 -6.57
CA ALA A 411 -4.35 -35.41 -5.42
C ALA A 411 -4.90 -34.93 -4.07
N HIS A 412 -5.36 -33.67 -3.99
CA HIS A 412 -5.89 -33.05 -2.77
C HIS A 412 -7.37 -32.64 -2.91
N ALA A 413 -8.08 -33.14 -3.93
CA ALA A 413 -9.41 -32.68 -4.29
C ALA A 413 -10.43 -32.74 -3.14
N ASN A 414 -10.39 -33.81 -2.33
CA ASN A 414 -11.28 -33.96 -1.18
C ASN A 414 -11.02 -32.92 -0.09
N THR A 415 -9.75 -32.61 0.18
CA THR A 415 -9.37 -31.59 1.17
C THR A 415 -9.82 -30.22 0.70
N LEU A 416 -9.58 -29.89 -0.57
CA LEU A 416 -9.99 -28.62 -1.17
C LEU A 416 -11.53 -28.46 -1.19
N ALA A 417 -12.26 -29.54 -1.48
CA ALA A 417 -13.72 -29.54 -1.40
C ALA A 417 -14.20 -29.30 0.04
N ALA A 418 -13.63 -30.00 1.02
CA ALA A 418 -14.01 -29.85 2.41
C ALA A 418 -13.72 -28.44 2.96
N THR A 419 -12.57 -27.85 2.60
CA THR A 419 -12.24 -26.49 3.03
C THR A 419 -13.15 -25.45 2.38
N LEU A 420 -13.42 -25.56 1.07
CA LEU A 420 -14.30 -24.61 0.41
C LEU A 420 -15.75 -24.75 0.90
N HIS A 421 -16.24 -25.97 1.09
CA HIS A 421 -17.56 -26.22 1.68
C HIS A 421 -17.67 -25.58 3.07
N ALA A 422 -16.67 -25.77 3.94
CA ALA A 422 -16.66 -25.14 5.26
C ALA A 422 -16.71 -23.59 5.19
N SER A 423 -16.03 -22.99 4.21
CA SER A 423 -16.11 -21.53 3.97
C SER A 423 -17.54 -21.11 3.61
N VAL A 424 -18.13 -21.73 2.58
CA VAL A 424 -19.51 -21.42 2.13
C VAL A 424 -20.54 -21.64 3.23
N GLN A 425 -20.37 -22.68 4.06
CA GLN A 425 -21.22 -22.93 5.21
C GLN A 425 -21.14 -21.82 6.25
N GLU A 426 -19.95 -21.27 6.48
CA GLU A 426 -19.77 -20.15 7.38
C GLU A 426 -20.47 -18.90 6.85
N ASP A 427 -20.31 -18.58 5.57
CA ASP A 427 -20.98 -17.45 4.92
C ASP A 427 -22.50 -17.54 5.06
N VAL A 428 -23.07 -18.73 4.79
CA VAL A 428 -24.52 -18.99 4.93
C VAL A 428 -24.97 -18.93 6.38
N PHE A 429 -24.17 -19.44 7.32
CA PHE A 429 -24.46 -19.33 8.76
C PHE A 429 -24.48 -17.87 9.21
N ALA A 430 -23.46 -17.10 8.84
CA ALA A 430 -23.31 -15.69 9.20
C ALA A 430 -24.48 -14.85 8.64
N ALA A 431 -24.90 -15.11 7.40
CA ALA A 431 -26.04 -14.44 6.80
C ALA A 431 -27.35 -14.77 7.52
N ARG A 432 -27.61 -16.06 7.78
CA ARG A 432 -28.84 -16.50 8.46
C ARG A 432 -28.94 -15.97 9.88
N VAL A 433 -27.87 -16.06 10.66
CA VAL A 433 -27.88 -15.60 12.06
C VAL A 433 -28.07 -14.09 12.14
N ARG A 434 -27.57 -13.33 11.16
CA ARG A 434 -27.75 -11.87 11.02
C ARG A 434 -29.00 -11.47 10.24
N HIS A 435 -29.93 -12.39 10.01
CA HIS A 435 -31.24 -12.12 9.38
C HIS A 435 -31.18 -11.58 7.93
N PHE A 436 -30.13 -11.92 7.17
CA PHE A 436 -30.12 -11.73 5.72
C PHE A 436 -30.86 -12.87 5.01
N ALA A 437 -31.44 -12.61 3.84
CA ALA A 437 -32.13 -13.62 3.05
C ALA A 437 -31.17 -14.59 2.34
N SER A 438 -29.92 -14.18 2.10
CA SER A 438 -28.87 -15.00 1.50
C SER A 438 -27.47 -14.52 1.91
N ALA A 439 -26.46 -15.38 1.77
CA ALA A 439 -25.05 -15.02 1.90
C ALA A 439 -24.64 -13.92 0.91
N ARG A 440 -25.22 -13.95 -0.30
CA ARG A 440 -25.02 -12.92 -1.31
C ARG A 440 -25.52 -11.56 -0.86
N GLU A 441 -26.73 -11.48 -0.32
CA GLU A 441 -27.28 -10.23 0.20
C GLU A 441 -26.42 -9.69 1.35
N ALA A 442 -25.98 -10.56 2.27
CA ALA A 442 -25.10 -10.16 3.37
C ALA A 442 -23.76 -9.57 2.87
N ALA A 443 -23.12 -10.21 1.88
CA ALA A 443 -21.84 -9.76 1.34
C ALA A 443 -21.94 -8.45 0.54
N LEU A 444 -23.07 -8.20 -0.13
CA LEU A 444 -23.32 -6.98 -0.90
C LEU A 444 -23.82 -5.80 -0.04
N PHE A 445 -24.20 -6.06 1.21
CA PHE A 445 -24.88 -5.09 2.06
C PHE A 445 -24.00 -3.89 2.43
N ASP A 446 -22.71 -4.10 2.74
CA ASP A 446 -21.81 -3.03 3.16
C ASP A 446 -21.71 -1.92 2.10
N ASP A 447 -21.47 -2.31 0.84
CA ASP A 447 -21.42 -1.43 -0.32
C ASP A 447 -22.79 -0.89 -0.78
N ASN A 448 -23.89 -1.28 -0.11
CA ASN A 448 -25.25 -0.94 -0.49
C ASN A 448 -25.58 -1.34 -1.95
N VAL A 449 -25.16 -2.53 -2.35
CA VAL A 449 -25.37 -3.07 -3.69
C VAL A 449 -26.59 -3.98 -3.70
N SER A 450 -27.50 -3.78 -4.65
CA SER A 450 -28.63 -4.70 -4.82
C SER A 450 -28.18 -6.02 -5.47
N THR A 451 -28.82 -7.13 -5.11
CA THR A 451 -28.54 -8.44 -5.73
C THR A 451 -28.81 -8.45 -7.24
N ALA A 452 -29.67 -7.55 -7.73
CA ALA A 452 -29.96 -7.38 -9.15
C ALA A 452 -28.72 -6.97 -9.97
N VAL A 453 -27.76 -6.24 -9.40
CA VAL A 453 -26.49 -5.91 -10.08
C VAL A 453 -25.72 -7.18 -10.45
N TYR A 454 -25.71 -8.16 -9.52
CA TYR A 454 -25.06 -9.45 -9.71
C TYR A 454 -25.76 -10.28 -10.78
N ASP A 455 -27.09 -10.32 -10.75
CA ASP A 455 -27.90 -11.06 -11.71
C ASP A 455 -27.82 -10.46 -13.12
N ASN A 456 -27.86 -9.12 -13.24
CA ASN A 456 -27.68 -8.41 -14.50
C ASN A 456 -26.31 -8.66 -15.13
N LEU A 457 -25.24 -8.69 -14.32
CA LEU A 457 -23.89 -9.03 -14.80
C LEU A 457 -23.87 -10.41 -15.46
N ILE A 458 -24.33 -11.44 -14.73
CA ILE A 458 -24.31 -12.82 -15.22
C ILE A 458 -25.15 -12.96 -16.48
N GLN A 459 -26.37 -12.44 -16.47
CA GLN A 459 -27.28 -12.59 -17.60
C GLN A 459 -26.75 -11.86 -18.84
N THR A 460 -26.29 -10.62 -18.69
CA THR A 460 -25.81 -9.83 -19.84
C THR A 460 -24.57 -10.44 -20.48
N VAL A 461 -23.63 -10.96 -19.67
CA VAL A 461 -22.46 -11.67 -20.21
C VAL A 461 -22.90 -12.94 -20.94
N ARG A 462 -23.81 -13.73 -20.35
CA ARG A 462 -24.36 -14.94 -21.00
C ARG A 462 -24.99 -14.66 -22.36
N ASP A 463 -25.75 -13.57 -22.46
CA ASP A 463 -26.43 -13.16 -23.69
C ASP A 463 -25.45 -12.80 -24.84
N HIS A 464 -24.16 -12.60 -24.54
CA HIS A 464 -23.10 -12.22 -25.49
C HIS A 464 -21.95 -13.24 -25.56
N MET A 465 -22.19 -14.50 -25.16
CA MET A 465 -21.15 -15.55 -25.20
C MET A 465 -20.73 -15.95 -26.62
N ASP A 466 -21.56 -15.66 -27.63
CA ASP A 466 -21.22 -15.85 -29.04
C ASP A 466 -19.95 -15.10 -29.42
N VAL A 467 -19.77 -13.86 -28.94
CA VAL A 467 -18.55 -13.05 -29.16
C VAL A 467 -17.33 -13.74 -28.57
N HIS A 468 -17.47 -14.26 -27.35
CA HIS A 468 -16.37 -14.93 -26.68
C HIS A 468 -16.00 -16.25 -27.37
N HIS A 469 -16.99 -17.05 -27.79
CA HIS A 469 -16.76 -18.29 -28.54
C HIS A 469 -16.12 -18.01 -29.91
N ARG A 470 -16.47 -16.91 -30.58
CA ARG A 470 -15.80 -16.46 -31.82
C ARG A 470 -14.33 -16.16 -31.59
N TYR A 471 -13.97 -15.46 -30.51
CA TYR A 471 -12.57 -15.23 -30.15
C TYR A 471 -11.81 -16.53 -29.89
N LEU A 472 -12.40 -17.49 -29.17
CA LEU A 472 -11.78 -18.81 -28.96
C LEU A 472 -11.59 -19.57 -30.27
N ALA A 473 -12.53 -19.44 -31.22
CA ALA A 473 -12.39 -20.00 -32.57
C ALA A 473 -11.24 -19.35 -33.35
N LEU A 474 -11.07 -18.03 -33.25
CA LEU A 474 -9.92 -17.33 -33.81
C LEU A 474 -8.61 -17.86 -33.21
N GLN A 475 -8.53 -17.97 -31.89
CA GLN A 475 -7.36 -18.50 -31.20
C GLN A 475 -7.03 -19.93 -31.64
N GLN A 476 -8.04 -20.80 -31.78
CA GLN A 476 -7.84 -22.15 -32.32
C GLN A 476 -7.24 -22.14 -33.73
N ARG A 477 -7.78 -21.32 -34.64
CA ARG A 477 -7.29 -21.19 -36.03
C ARG A 477 -5.85 -20.69 -36.06
N ARG A 478 -5.54 -19.64 -35.29
CA ARG A 478 -4.22 -19.00 -35.23
C ARG A 478 -3.14 -19.90 -34.63
N LEU A 479 -3.50 -20.72 -33.63
CA LEU A 479 -2.58 -21.70 -33.06
C LEU A 479 -2.45 -22.97 -33.90
N GLY A 480 -3.30 -23.16 -34.92
CA GLY A 480 -3.27 -24.33 -35.80
C GLY A 480 -3.59 -25.65 -35.09
N VAL A 481 -4.39 -25.61 -34.02
CA VAL A 481 -4.70 -26.80 -33.19
C VAL A 481 -6.04 -27.41 -33.59
N SER A 482 -6.09 -28.74 -33.73
CA SER A 482 -7.32 -29.46 -34.11
C SER A 482 -8.43 -29.39 -33.06
N ALA A 483 -8.06 -29.26 -31.79
CA ALA A 483 -8.96 -29.02 -30.68
C ALA A 483 -8.29 -28.07 -29.68
N LEU A 484 -9.02 -27.04 -29.27
CA LEU A 484 -8.56 -26.06 -28.29
C LEU A 484 -8.60 -26.69 -26.90
N ARG A 485 -7.54 -26.51 -26.11
CA ARG A 485 -7.49 -26.87 -24.69
C ARG A 485 -7.36 -25.61 -23.86
N VAL A 486 -7.67 -25.68 -22.56
CA VAL A 486 -7.61 -24.50 -21.68
C VAL A 486 -6.20 -23.89 -21.64
N TYR A 487 -5.19 -24.74 -21.61
CA TYR A 487 -3.79 -24.31 -21.64
C TYR A 487 -3.35 -23.71 -22.99
N ASP A 488 -4.22 -23.67 -24.00
CA ASP A 488 -3.99 -22.91 -25.23
C ASP A 488 -4.58 -21.49 -25.14
N THR A 489 -5.38 -21.20 -24.11
CA THR A 489 -6.19 -19.96 -24.08
C THR A 489 -5.43 -18.73 -23.56
N TYR A 490 -4.27 -18.89 -22.93
CA TYR A 490 -3.50 -17.78 -22.34
C TYR A 490 -2.39 -17.24 -23.26
N VAL A 491 -2.14 -17.90 -24.39
CA VAL A 491 -1.07 -17.50 -25.31
C VAL A 491 -1.47 -16.22 -26.06
N PRO A 492 -0.61 -15.18 -26.07
CA PRO A 492 -0.82 -14.02 -26.92
C PRO A 492 -0.94 -14.41 -28.40
N LEU A 493 -1.95 -13.90 -29.09
CA LEU A 493 -2.16 -14.13 -30.53
C LEU A 493 -1.27 -13.24 -31.40
N ALA A 494 -0.83 -12.11 -30.86
CA ALA A 494 0.07 -11.19 -31.50
C ALA A 494 1.39 -11.07 -30.71
N ALA A 495 2.51 -11.01 -31.43
CA ALA A 495 3.82 -10.86 -30.82
C ALA A 495 4.00 -9.43 -30.28
N ALA A 496 4.59 -9.31 -29.09
CA ALA A 496 4.93 -8.00 -28.53
C ALA A 496 5.93 -7.27 -29.44
N PRO A 497 5.71 -5.98 -29.74
CA PRO A 497 6.67 -5.18 -30.48
C PRO A 497 7.95 -5.03 -29.64
N ARG A 498 9.12 -5.09 -30.29
CA ARG A 498 10.40 -4.80 -29.63
C ARG A 498 10.56 -3.30 -29.50
N THR A 499 10.04 -2.74 -28.41
CA THR A 499 10.14 -1.31 -28.09
C THR A 499 10.77 -1.11 -26.73
N GLU A 500 11.70 -0.17 -26.63
CA GLU A 500 12.16 0.36 -25.36
C GLU A 500 11.44 1.68 -25.09
N THR A 501 10.73 1.77 -23.97
CA THR A 501 10.07 3.00 -23.51
C THR A 501 10.72 3.41 -22.21
N SER A 502 11.46 4.52 -22.24
CA SER A 502 12.04 5.11 -21.02
C SER A 502 10.94 5.54 -20.04
N TRP A 503 11.29 5.79 -18.77
CA TRP A 503 10.33 6.31 -17.80
C TRP A 503 9.68 7.62 -18.27
N ASP A 504 10.50 8.57 -18.75
CA ASP A 504 10.03 9.88 -19.19
C ASP A 504 9.14 9.77 -20.43
N ASP A 505 9.48 8.88 -21.37
CA ASP A 505 8.63 8.60 -22.53
C ASP A 505 7.29 8.00 -22.10
N ALA A 506 7.29 7.08 -21.13
CA ALA A 506 6.06 6.50 -20.59
C ALA A 506 5.18 7.57 -19.92
N VAL A 507 5.76 8.44 -19.09
CA VAL A 507 5.05 9.56 -18.47
C VAL A 507 4.44 10.48 -19.54
N GLN A 508 5.19 10.81 -20.59
CA GLN A 508 4.70 11.67 -21.67
C GLN A 508 3.59 10.99 -22.50
N GLN A 509 3.70 9.69 -22.77
CA GLN A 509 2.66 8.92 -23.45
C GLN A 509 1.38 8.86 -22.62
N ILE A 510 1.49 8.57 -21.32
CA ILE A 510 0.34 8.54 -20.40
C ILE A 510 -0.29 9.93 -20.31
N ALA A 511 0.49 11.00 -20.14
CA ALA A 511 -0.02 12.36 -20.12
C ALA A 511 -0.77 12.74 -21.40
N SER A 512 -0.27 12.31 -22.56
CA SER A 512 -0.91 12.55 -23.86
C SER A 512 -2.21 11.76 -23.99
N ALA A 513 -2.24 10.52 -23.48
CA ALA A 513 -3.45 9.70 -23.45
C ALA A 513 -4.53 10.28 -22.54
N LEU A 514 -4.13 10.87 -21.41
CA LEU A 514 -5.03 11.43 -20.40
C LEU A 514 -5.40 12.90 -20.65
N ALA A 515 -4.96 13.49 -21.77
CA ALA A 515 -5.32 14.85 -22.19
C ALA A 515 -6.83 15.17 -22.14
N PRO A 516 -7.76 14.23 -22.46
CA PRO A 516 -9.20 14.47 -22.31
C PRO A 516 -9.67 14.79 -20.89
N LEU A 517 -8.89 14.45 -19.85
CA LEU A 517 -9.20 14.79 -18.46
C LEU A 517 -8.87 16.25 -18.10
N GLY A 518 -8.19 16.97 -18.98
CA GLY A 518 -7.90 18.39 -18.81
C GLY A 518 -6.58 18.68 -18.08
N PRO A 519 -6.16 19.95 -18.08
CA PRO A 519 -4.81 20.35 -17.68
C PRO A 519 -4.51 20.10 -16.20
N GLU A 520 -5.47 20.27 -15.30
CA GLU A 520 -5.27 20.03 -13.86
C GLU A 520 -4.85 18.59 -13.59
N TYR A 521 -5.57 17.62 -14.17
CA TYR A 521 -5.29 16.20 -14.00
C TYR A 521 -3.90 15.87 -14.56
N VAL A 522 -3.64 16.26 -15.82
CA VAL A 522 -2.41 15.91 -16.53
C VAL A 522 -1.18 16.54 -15.89
N GLN A 523 -1.23 17.84 -15.57
CA GLN A 523 -0.08 18.54 -14.99
C GLN A 523 0.23 18.06 -13.58
N THR A 524 -0.79 17.77 -12.77
CA THR A 524 -0.62 17.20 -11.43
C THR A 524 0.07 15.84 -11.51
N LEU A 525 -0.44 14.93 -12.35
CA LEU A 525 0.16 13.61 -12.51
C LEU A 525 1.59 13.69 -13.05
N GLN A 526 1.84 14.50 -14.08
CA GLN A 526 3.18 14.68 -14.63
C GLN A 526 4.15 15.22 -13.59
N ALA A 527 3.76 16.25 -12.83
CA ALA A 527 4.58 16.79 -11.75
C ALA A 527 4.86 15.71 -10.69
N GLY A 528 3.85 14.93 -10.32
CA GLY A 528 3.97 13.77 -9.43
C GLY A 528 5.04 12.77 -9.87
N LEU A 529 4.94 12.30 -11.12
CA LEU A 529 5.82 11.26 -11.67
C LEU A 529 7.24 11.75 -12.03
N THR A 530 7.47 13.07 -12.06
CA THR A 530 8.74 13.68 -12.47
C THR A 530 9.39 14.48 -11.35
N THR A 531 8.87 15.67 -11.03
CA THR A 531 9.53 16.66 -10.16
C THR A 531 9.21 16.48 -8.68
N GLN A 532 8.00 16.03 -8.34
CA GLN A 532 7.56 15.82 -6.95
C GLN A 532 7.89 14.42 -6.42
N ARG A 533 8.45 13.55 -7.28
CA ARG A 533 9.00 12.24 -6.91
C ARG A 533 7.99 11.36 -6.16
N TRP A 534 6.80 11.17 -6.73
CA TRP A 534 5.81 10.24 -6.21
C TRP A 534 6.19 8.78 -6.45
N SER A 535 7.12 8.49 -7.36
CA SER A 535 7.41 7.11 -7.78
C SER A 535 8.76 6.58 -7.33
N ASP A 536 8.77 5.34 -6.82
CA ASP A 536 9.96 4.49 -6.76
C ASP A 536 9.96 3.54 -7.97
N ARG A 537 10.79 3.85 -8.97
CA ARG A 537 10.57 3.49 -10.39
C ARG A 537 11.00 2.06 -10.77
N PHE A 538 12.20 1.65 -10.38
CA PHE A 538 12.85 0.46 -10.96
C PHE A 538 13.01 -0.69 -9.97
N GLU A 539 13.16 -1.91 -10.49
CA GLU A 539 13.45 -3.11 -9.70
C GLU A 539 14.84 -3.02 -9.08
N ARG A 540 14.94 -3.41 -7.80
CA ARG A 540 16.19 -3.49 -7.05
C ARG A 540 16.11 -4.65 -6.06
N SER A 541 17.28 -5.20 -5.70
CA SER A 541 17.36 -6.26 -4.69
C SER A 541 16.68 -5.83 -3.39
N GLY A 542 15.87 -6.71 -2.81
CA GLY A 542 15.14 -6.47 -1.57
C GLY A 542 13.87 -5.64 -1.73
N LYS A 543 13.70 -4.87 -2.81
CA LYS A 543 12.48 -4.07 -3.05
C LYS A 543 11.26 -4.98 -3.16
N ARG A 544 10.12 -4.51 -2.67
CA ARG A 544 8.85 -5.21 -2.83
C ARG A 544 8.51 -5.43 -4.32
N SER A 545 8.06 -6.64 -4.65
CA SER A 545 7.66 -7.01 -6.02
C SER A 545 6.30 -6.41 -6.41
N GLY A 546 6.01 -6.42 -7.72
CA GLY A 546 4.77 -5.91 -8.29
C GLY A 546 4.76 -4.39 -8.46
N ALA A 547 3.57 -3.80 -8.39
CA ALA A 547 3.35 -2.36 -8.37
C ALA A 547 2.20 -2.04 -7.42
N PHE A 548 2.14 -0.81 -6.92
CA PHE A 548 0.98 -0.31 -6.17
C PHE A 548 0.97 1.22 -6.13
N SER A 549 -0.22 1.78 -5.92
CA SER A 549 -0.45 3.12 -5.41
C SER A 549 -0.72 3.08 -3.91
N ALA A 550 -0.18 4.04 -3.18
CA ALA A 550 -0.37 4.23 -1.75
C ALA A 550 -0.42 5.73 -1.43
N GLY A 551 -0.64 6.06 -0.16
CA GLY A 551 -0.86 7.41 0.31
C GLY A 551 -2.18 7.49 1.08
N GLY A 552 -2.49 8.68 1.59
CA GLY A 552 -3.68 8.95 2.37
C GLY A 552 -4.09 10.41 2.29
N TYR A 553 -4.95 10.82 3.20
CA TYR A 553 -5.53 12.16 3.26
C TYR A 553 -4.49 13.29 3.36
N ASP A 554 -3.48 13.09 4.22
CA ASP A 554 -2.44 14.09 4.51
C ASP A 554 -1.13 13.85 3.75
N THR A 555 -1.13 12.94 2.77
CA THR A 555 0.09 12.59 2.04
C THR A 555 -0.12 12.77 0.56
N PRO A 556 0.95 13.09 -0.20
CA PRO A 556 0.93 12.85 -1.63
C PRO A 556 0.61 11.37 -1.91
N PRO A 557 0.03 11.04 -3.07
CA PRO A 557 0.00 9.67 -3.52
C PRO A 557 1.43 9.24 -3.90
N TYR A 558 1.76 7.99 -3.63
CA TYR A 558 3.04 7.38 -3.95
C TYR A 558 2.83 6.11 -4.78
N ILE A 559 3.71 5.87 -5.74
CA ILE A 559 3.63 4.75 -6.66
C ILE A 559 4.91 3.91 -6.54
N LEU A 560 4.78 2.63 -6.17
CA LEU A 560 5.88 1.68 -6.31
C LEU A 560 5.77 1.00 -7.66
N MET A 561 6.85 1.00 -8.44
CA MET A 561 6.97 0.27 -9.68
C MET A 561 8.20 -0.63 -9.67
N ASN A 562 8.11 -1.74 -10.38
CA ASN A 562 9.28 -2.48 -10.87
C ASN A 562 9.33 -2.31 -12.39
N TYR A 563 9.51 -1.06 -12.83
CA TYR A 563 9.36 -0.68 -14.23
C TYR A 563 10.47 -1.28 -15.10
N ARG A 564 10.07 -1.90 -16.20
CA ARG A 564 10.96 -2.41 -17.24
C ARG A 564 10.76 -1.65 -18.54
N THR A 565 11.84 -1.07 -19.07
CA THR A 565 11.82 -0.27 -20.30
C THR A 565 11.49 -1.09 -21.53
N ASP A 566 11.81 -2.39 -21.54
CA ASP A 566 11.58 -3.33 -22.63
C ASP A 566 10.17 -3.97 -22.60
N SER A 567 9.23 -3.42 -21.81
CA SER A 567 7.90 -3.99 -21.62
C SER A 567 6.80 -2.94 -21.70
N LEU A 568 5.98 -3.00 -22.75
CA LEU A 568 4.77 -2.16 -22.86
C LEU A 568 3.81 -2.38 -21.68
N ARG A 569 3.81 -3.58 -21.09
CA ARG A 569 3.04 -3.88 -19.88
C ARG A 569 3.41 -2.96 -18.73
N SER A 570 4.68 -2.57 -18.57
CA SER A 570 5.10 -1.60 -17.55
C SER A 570 4.44 -0.23 -17.72
N VAL A 571 4.16 0.19 -18.96
CA VAL A 571 3.48 1.46 -19.26
C VAL A 571 2.01 1.38 -18.85
N TYR A 572 1.34 0.28 -19.15
CA TYR A 572 -0.02 0.02 -18.68
C TYR A 572 -0.11 -0.03 -17.16
N THR A 573 0.82 -0.74 -16.50
CA THR A 573 0.88 -0.78 -15.04
C THR A 573 1.11 0.61 -14.44
N LEU A 574 1.97 1.45 -15.03
CA LEU A 574 2.12 2.83 -14.57
C LEU A 574 0.83 3.65 -14.75
N ALA A 575 0.11 3.48 -15.87
CA ALA A 575 -1.17 4.15 -16.11
C ALA A 575 -2.27 3.70 -15.11
N HIS A 576 -2.27 2.41 -14.76
CA HIS A 576 -3.14 1.82 -13.75
C HIS A 576 -2.91 2.47 -12.38
N GLU A 577 -1.67 2.44 -11.87
CA GLU A 577 -1.33 3.02 -10.57
C GLU A 577 -1.47 4.54 -10.52
N ALA A 578 -1.26 5.22 -11.65
CA ALA A 578 -1.58 6.63 -11.81
C ALA A 578 -3.08 6.91 -11.64
N GLY A 579 -3.96 5.99 -12.05
CA GLY A 579 -5.41 6.16 -11.89
C GLY A 579 -5.84 6.08 -10.44
N HIS A 580 -5.33 5.09 -9.69
CA HIS A 580 -5.51 5.04 -8.25
C HIS A 580 -4.97 6.29 -7.55
N SER A 581 -3.75 6.71 -7.91
CA SER A 581 -3.09 7.87 -7.31
C SER A 581 -3.89 9.16 -7.52
N MET A 582 -4.43 9.37 -8.71
CA MET A 582 -5.25 10.55 -9.01
C MET A 582 -6.64 10.46 -8.37
N HIS A 583 -7.21 9.27 -8.20
CA HIS A 583 -8.45 9.10 -7.44
C HIS A 583 -8.24 9.49 -5.96
N THR A 584 -7.20 8.96 -5.32
CA THR A 584 -6.77 9.35 -3.96
C THR A 584 -6.57 10.87 -3.88
N TRP A 585 -5.81 11.45 -4.80
CA TRP A 585 -5.49 12.88 -4.80
C TRP A 585 -6.74 13.76 -4.90
N TYR A 586 -7.63 13.49 -5.86
CA TYR A 586 -8.86 14.28 -6.01
C TYR A 586 -9.81 14.11 -4.83
N SER A 587 -9.90 12.91 -4.27
CA SER A 587 -10.74 12.62 -3.11
C SER A 587 -10.25 13.36 -1.86
N ALA A 588 -8.98 13.19 -1.49
CA ALA A 588 -8.38 13.80 -0.30
C ALA A 588 -8.50 15.34 -0.32
N GLN A 589 -8.36 15.95 -1.50
CA GLN A 589 -8.45 17.40 -1.67
C GLN A 589 -9.88 17.95 -1.63
N SER A 590 -10.90 17.09 -1.82
CA SER A 590 -12.29 17.51 -1.98
C SER A 590 -13.21 17.10 -0.85
N GLN A 591 -12.80 16.12 -0.03
CA GLN A 591 -13.60 15.57 1.06
C GLN A 591 -13.00 15.87 2.43
N PRO A 592 -13.81 15.93 3.50
CA PRO A 592 -13.30 15.85 4.86
C PRO A 592 -12.79 14.44 5.16
N TYR A 593 -11.89 14.30 6.15
CA TYR A 593 -11.29 13.00 6.50
C TYR A 593 -12.32 11.85 6.69
N PRO A 594 -13.45 12.02 7.38
CA PRO A 594 -14.40 10.91 7.53
C PRO A 594 -14.99 10.38 6.21
N HIS A 595 -14.90 11.15 5.12
CA HIS A 595 -15.56 10.85 3.84
C HIS A 595 -14.57 10.74 2.66
N TRP A 596 -13.26 10.76 2.88
CA TRP A 596 -12.29 10.76 1.78
C TRP A 596 -12.08 9.36 1.19
N GLU A 597 -12.16 8.31 2.01
CA GLU A 597 -11.88 6.95 1.55
C GLU A 597 -13.05 6.38 0.74
N TYR A 598 -12.81 6.14 -0.55
CA TYR A 598 -13.73 5.45 -1.44
C TYR A 598 -13.65 3.93 -1.25
N SER A 599 -14.76 3.23 -1.51
CA SER A 599 -14.77 1.77 -1.43
C SER A 599 -13.87 1.11 -2.50
N ILE A 600 -13.42 -0.10 -2.21
CA ILE A 600 -12.70 -0.96 -3.18
C ILE A 600 -13.55 -1.18 -4.45
N PHE A 601 -14.89 -1.19 -4.34
CA PHE A 601 -15.80 -1.37 -5.47
C PHE A 601 -15.56 -0.37 -6.60
N VAL A 602 -15.29 0.90 -6.27
CA VAL A 602 -15.05 1.97 -7.25
C VAL A 602 -13.57 2.28 -7.47
N ALA A 603 -12.67 1.73 -6.64
CA ALA A 603 -11.23 1.98 -6.74
C ALA A 603 -10.66 1.56 -8.10
N GLU A 604 -11.03 0.37 -8.58
CA GLU A 604 -10.57 -0.21 -9.86
C GLU A 604 -11.12 0.50 -11.10
N VAL A 605 -12.19 1.29 -10.94
CA VAL A 605 -12.80 2.02 -12.06
C VAL A 605 -11.83 3.10 -12.57
N ALA A 606 -11.16 3.82 -11.66
CA ALA A 606 -10.25 4.91 -12.04
C ALA A 606 -8.95 4.41 -12.69
N SER A 607 -8.36 3.33 -12.15
CA SER A 607 -7.16 2.71 -12.71
C SER A 607 -7.42 2.11 -14.09
N THR A 608 -8.50 1.33 -14.23
CA THR A 608 -8.89 0.76 -15.52
C THR A 608 -9.29 1.85 -16.52
N PHE A 609 -9.94 2.93 -16.10
CA PHE A 609 -10.29 4.05 -16.98
C PHE A 609 -9.06 4.69 -17.63
N ASN A 610 -7.97 4.88 -16.87
CA ASN A 610 -6.70 5.38 -17.42
C ASN A 610 -6.12 4.43 -18.47
N GLU A 611 -6.13 3.12 -18.21
CA GLU A 611 -5.68 2.13 -19.19
C GLU A 611 -6.50 2.21 -20.48
N GLN A 612 -7.82 2.35 -20.37
CA GLN A 612 -8.72 2.47 -21.52
C GLN A 612 -8.39 3.71 -22.38
N LEU A 613 -8.02 4.84 -21.78
CA LEU A 613 -7.53 6.02 -22.51
C LEU A 613 -6.16 5.76 -23.15
N LEU A 614 -5.24 5.10 -22.43
CA LEU A 614 -3.93 4.72 -22.95
C LEU A 614 -4.08 3.79 -24.18
N THR A 615 -4.94 2.77 -24.11
CA THR A 615 -5.19 1.86 -25.23
C THR A 615 -5.68 2.60 -26.46
N ARG A 616 -6.67 3.49 -26.30
CA ARG A 616 -7.17 4.32 -27.43
C ARG A 616 -6.06 5.18 -28.03
N HIS A 617 -5.24 5.81 -27.19
CA HIS A 617 -4.11 6.63 -27.62
C HIS A 617 -3.08 5.82 -28.41
N LEU A 618 -2.70 4.64 -27.91
CA LEU A 618 -1.75 3.74 -28.58
C LEU A 618 -2.32 3.22 -29.91
N LEU A 619 -3.60 2.85 -29.96
CA LEU A 619 -4.26 2.41 -31.20
C LEU A 619 -4.29 3.51 -32.27
N GLN A 620 -4.50 4.77 -31.89
CA GLN A 620 -4.47 5.90 -32.83
C GLN A 620 -3.07 6.17 -33.41
N ARG A 621 -2.02 5.71 -32.73
CA ARG A 621 -0.62 5.96 -33.08
C ARG A 621 0.12 4.73 -33.61
N ALA A 622 -0.51 3.56 -33.57
CA ALA A 622 0.06 2.33 -34.11
C ALA A 622 0.42 2.54 -35.59
N SER A 623 1.70 2.35 -35.92
CA SER A 623 2.25 2.59 -37.25
C SER A 623 2.06 1.44 -38.23
N ASP A 624 1.69 0.27 -37.71
CA ASP A 624 1.64 -0.99 -38.45
C ASP A 624 0.62 -1.96 -37.82
N ASP A 625 0.16 -2.90 -38.64
CA ASP A 625 -0.86 -3.88 -38.28
C ASP A 625 -0.42 -4.82 -37.16
N ALA A 626 0.88 -5.12 -37.03
CA ALA A 626 1.39 -6.02 -36.00
C ALA A 626 1.32 -5.36 -34.60
N THR A 627 1.78 -4.12 -34.50
CA THR A 627 1.66 -3.31 -33.26
C THR A 627 0.19 -3.11 -32.90
N ARG A 628 -0.66 -2.82 -33.89
CA ARG A 628 -2.11 -2.67 -33.68
C ARG A 628 -2.75 -3.96 -33.18
N ALA A 629 -2.45 -5.10 -33.80
CA ALA A 629 -2.95 -6.41 -33.39
C ALA A 629 -2.51 -6.77 -31.97
N TYR A 630 -1.27 -6.44 -31.58
CA TYR A 630 -0.78 -6.65 -30.22
C TYR A 630 -1.57 -5.84 -29.18
N ILE A 631 -1.81 -4.55 -29.43
CA ILE A 631 -2.59 -3.71 -28.51
C ILE A 631 -4.02 -4.22 -28.37
N ILE A 632 -4.65 -4.62 -29.49
CA ILE A 632 -6.01 -5.19 -29.50
C ILE A 632 -6.07 -6.52 -28.75
N ASP A 633 -5.10 -7.41 -28.97
CA ASP A 633 -5.02 -8.71 -28.29
C ASP A 633 -4.85 -8.54 -26.77
N GLN A 634 -4.07 -7.53 -26.32
CA GLN A 634 -3.95 -7.20 -24.91
C GLN A 634 -5.27 -6.68 -24.31
N GLU A 635 -5.99 -5.79 -25.01
CA GLU A 635 -7.29 -5.28 -24.53
C GLU A 635 -8.35 -6.40 -24.48
N ILE A 636 -8.36 -7.29 -25.49
CA ILE A 636 -9.20 -8.50 -25.47
C ILE A 636 -8.84 -9.40 -24.29
N ALA A 637 -7.55 -9.66 -24.05
CA ALA A 637 -7.12 -10.48 -22.94
C ALA A 637 -7.58 -9.89 -21.60
N GLN A 638 -7.47 -8.57 -21.41
CA GLN A 638 -7.96 -7.87 -20.23
C GLN A 638 -9.48 -8.03 -20.07
N ILE A 639 -10.27 -7.73 -21.10
CA ILE A 639 -11.73 -7.86 -21.04
C ILE A 639 -12.12 -9.30 -20.73
N ARG A 640 -11.51 -10.29 -21.40
CA ARG A 640 -11.80 -11.69 -21.14
C ARG A 640 -11.47 -12.07 -19.69
N MET A 641 -10.31 -11.69 -19.18
CA MET A 641 -9.84 -12.10 -17.85
C MET A 641 -10.54 -11.37 -16.70
N THR A 642 -11.01 -10.14 -16.91
CA THR A 642 -11.59 -9.29 -15.87
C THR A 642 -13.12 -9.23 -15.94
N LEU A 643 -13.73 -9.31 -17.13
CA LEU A 643 -15.19 -9.33 -17.31
C LEU A 643 -15.71 -10.78 -17.43
N VAL A 644 -15.38 -11.46 -18.53
CA VAL A 644 -16.00 -12.77 -18.85
C VAL A 644 -15.63 -13.82 -17.80
N ARG A 645 -14.33 -13.91 -17.47
CA ARG A 645 -13.81 -14.93 -16.56
C ARG A 645 -14.26 -14.72 -15.12
N GLN A 646 -14.23 -13.49 -14.63
CA GLN A 646 -14.70 -13.17 -13.27
C GLN A 646 -16.21 -13.36 -13.16
N THR A 647 -16.96 -13.12 -14.24
CA THR A 647 -18.41 -13.42 -14.26
C THR A 647 -18.68 -14.92 -14.16
N MET A 648 -17.87 -15.77 -14.81
CA MET A 648 -17.97 -17.22 -14.63
C MET A 648 -17.71 -17.63 -13.17
N PHE A 649 -16.70 -17.04 -12.53
CA PHE A 649 -16.40 -17.28 -11.12
C PHE A 649 -17.52 -16.80 -10.20
N ALA A 650 -18.08 -15.62 -10.47
CA ALA A 650 -19.23 -15.09 -9.77
C ALA A 650 -20.45 -16.03 -9.90
N GLU A 651 -20.70 -16.57 -11.10
CA GLU A 651 -21.80 -17.52 -11.28
C GLU A 651 -21.55 -18.84 -10.54
N PHE A 652 -20.32 -19.36 -10.53
CA PHE A 652 -19.96 -20.54 -9.76
C PHE A 652 -20.19 -20.33 -8.27
N GLU A 653 -19.69 -19.22 -7.75
CA GLU A 653 -19.83 -18.83 -6.35
C GLU A 653 -21.31 -18.71 -5.94
N LYS A 654 -22.13 -18.06 -6.78
CA LYS A 654 -23.58 -17.99 -6.57
C LYS A 654 -24.20 -19.39 -6.45
N ARG A 655 -23.89 -20.30 -7.37
CA ARG A 655 -24.45 -21.66 -7.39
C ARG A 655 -24.09 -22.47 -6.15
N ILE A 656 -22.82 -22.45 -5.73
CA ILE A 656 -22.39 -23.24 -4.57
C ILE A 656 -23.00 -22.73 -3.25
N HIS A 657 -23.21 -21.41 -3.13
CA HIS A 657 -23.93 -20.83 -1.99
C HIS A 657 -25.41 -21.21 -2.01
N GLU A 658 -26.10 -21.09 -3.16
CA GLU A 658 -27.51 -21.47 -3.30
C GLU A 658 -27.74 -22.96 -2.99
N ILE A 659 -26.79 -23.84 -3.32
CA ILE A 659 -26.86 -25.27 -2.96
C ILE A 659 -26.87 -25.45 -1.44
N VAL A 660 -25.97 -24.78 -0.71
CA VAL A 660 -25.89 -24.86 0.76
C VAL A 660 -27.09 -24.18 1.43
N GLU A 661 -27.55 -23.04 0.89
CA GLU A 661 -28.74 -22.34 1.35
C GLU A 661 -30.00 -23.18 1.21
N ASN A 662 -30.09 -24.02 0.17
CA ASN A 662 -31.14 -25.00 -0.05
C ASN A 662 -30.91 -26.34 0.67
N GLU A 663 -29.99 -26.37 1.64
CA GLU A 663 -29.68 -27.54 2.49
C GLU A 663 -29.22 -28.79 1.70
N SER A 664 -28.69 -28.58 0.50
CA SER A 664 -28.17 -29.65 -0.36
C SER A 664 -26.66 -29.86 -0.12
N PRO A 665 -26.15 -31.10 -0.26
CA PRO A 665 -24.76 -31.42 0.05
C PRO A 665 -23.81 -30.90 -1.05
N LEU A 666 -22.81 -30.11 -0.65
CA LEU A 666 -21.79 -29.57 -1.53
C LEU A 666 -20.55 -30.49 -1.58
N THR A 667 -20.70 -31.64 -2.24
CA THR A 667 -19.62 -32.65 -2.36
C THR A 667 -18.60 -32.29 -3.45
N LEU A 668 -17.45 -32.98 -3.47
CA LEU A 668 -16.46 -32.87 -4.57
C LEU A 668 -17.10 -33.06 -5.96
N GLU A 669 -18.01 -34.03 -6.11
CA GLU A 669 -18.67 -34.29 -7.39
C GLU A 669 -19.59 -33.13 -7.79
N VAL A 670 -20.27 -32.52 -6.82
CA VAL A 670 -21.12 -31.35 -7.06
C VAL A 670 -20.29 -30.14 -7.49
N PHE A 671 -19.15 -29.89 -6.83
CA PHE A 671 -18.23 -28.84 -7.28
C PHE A 671 -17.76 -29.07 -8.72
N ARG A 672 -17.38 -30.30 -9.06
CA ARG A 672 -16.96 -30.66 -10.42
C ARG A 672 -18.08 -30.48 -11.44
N SER A 673 -19.29 -30.94 -11.12
CA SER A 673 -20.43 -30.86 -12.04
C SER A 673 -20.86 -29.42 -12.28
N GLU A 674 -20.96 -28.60 -11.24
CA GLU A 674 -21.31 -27.18 -11.37
C GLU A 674 -20.25 -26.41 -12.15
N TYR A 675 -18.97 -26.62 -11.83
CA TYR A 675 -17.89 -25.97 -12.55
C TYR A 675 -17.84 -26.43 -14.01
N SER A 676 -18.02 -27.73 -14.26
CA SER A 676 -18.07 -28.28 -15.62
C SER A 676 -19.23 -27.73 -16.44
N ALA A 677 -20.40 -27.53 -15.85
CA ALA A 677 -21.54 -26.93 -16.54
C ALA A 677 -21.25 -25.47 -16.96
N LEU A 678 -20.51 -24.73 -16.14
CA LEU A 678 -20.07 -23.38 -16.49
C LEU A 678 -19.01 -23.40 -17.60
N LEU A 679 -18.09 -24.35 -17.59
CA LEU A 679 -17.12 -24.50 -18.68
C LEU A 679 -17.80 -24.67 -20.04
N ASP A 680 -18.93 -25.38 -20.10
CA ASP A 680 -19.71 -25.55 -21.32
C ASP A 680 -20.31 -24.25 -21.84
N VAL A 681 -20.81 -23.42 -20.93
CA VAL A 681 -21.40 -22.13 -21.29
C VAL A 681 -20.31 -21.17 -21.75
N TYR A 682 -19.23 -21.04 -20.96
CA TYR A 682 -18.24 -20.00 -21.17
C TYR A 682 -17.23 -20.33 -22.26
N PHE A 683 -16.80 -21.59 -22.41
CA PHE A 683 -15.84 -21.95 -23.47
C PHE A 683 -16.50 -22.54 -24.71
N GLY A 684 -17.75 -23.03 -24.59
CA GLY A 684 -18.49 -23.58 -25.71
C GLY A 684 -17.94 -24.92 -26.22
N PRO A 685 -18.49 -25.43 -27.34
CA PRO A 685 -18.18 -26.77 -27.86
C PRO A 685 -16.77 -26.92 -28.45
N LEU A 686 -16.04 -25.81 -28.65
CA LEU A 686 -14.69 -25.82 -29.22
C LEU A 686 -13.63 -26.32 -28.22
N LEU A 687 -13.93 -26.27 -26.93
CA LEU A 687 -13.02 -26.72 -25.89
C LEU A 687 -13.07 -28.24 -25.75
N ALA A 688 -11.97 -28.91 -26.08
CA ALA A 688 -11.77 -30.30 -25.69
C ALA A 688 -11.43 -30.33 -24.19
N ARG A 689 -12.35 -30.85 -23.38
CA ARG A 689 -12.18 -30.88 -21.93
C ARG A 689 -11.03 -31.79 -21.51
N ASP A 690 -10.27 -31.32 -20.53
CA ASP A 690 -9.43 -32.15 -19.68
C ASP A 690 -10.17 -32.35 -18.35
N ASP A 691 -10.28 -33.58 -17.85
CA ASP A 691 -10.94 -33.86 -16.57
C ASP A 691 -10.31 -33.03 -15.43
N ALA A 692 -8.99 -32.84 -15.50
CA ALA A 692 -8.19 -32.00 -14.62
C ALA A 692 -8.71 -30.55 -14.53
N HIS A 693 -9.35 -30.02 -15.58
CA HIS A 693 -9.86 -28.66 -15.58
C HIS A 693 -11.08 -28.47 -14.67
N THR A 694 -11.82 -29.56 -14.39
CA THR A 694 -12.94 -29.51 -13.43
C THR A 694 -12.49 -29.23 -12.00
N MET A 695 -11.18 -29.28 -11.72
CA MET A 695 -10.59 -28.92 -10.43
C MET A 695 -10.15 -27.46 -10.32
N GLU A 696 -10.40 -26.65 -11.33
CA GLU A 696 -9.95 -25.26 -11.29
C GLU A 696 -10.57 -24.45 -10.15
N TRP A 697 -11.81 -24.71 -9.75
CA TRP A 697 -12.37 -24.07 -8.56
C TRP A 697 -11.51 -24.28 -7.30
N GLY A 698 -10.81 -25.42 -7.21
CA GLY A 698 -9.97 -25.79 -6.08
C GLY A 698 -8.69 -24.97 -5.96
N ARG A 699 -8.34 -24.14 -6.96
CA ARG A 699 -7.14 -23.26 -6.90
C ARG A 699 -7.47 -21.79 -6.65
N ILE A 700 -8.74 -21.40 -6.65
CA ILE A 700 -9.13 -19.99 -6.66
C ILE A 700 -9.24 -19.48 -5.22
N PRO A 701 -8.28 -18.67 -4.72
CA PRO A 701 -8.32 -18.14 -3.36
C PRO A 701 -9.55 -17.25 -3.11
N HIS A 702 -10.04 -16.57 -4.14
CA HIS A 702 -11.15 -15.63 -4.02
C HIS A 702 -12.47 -16.28 -3.61
N PHE A 703 -12.64 -17.60 -3.79
CA PHE A 703 -13.83 -18.30 -3.29
C PHE A 703 -13.87 -18.46 -1.77
N TYR A 704 -12.80 -18.06 -1.07
CA TYR A 704 -12.76 -17.93 0.40
C TYR A 704 -12.97 -16.47 0.84
N ASN A 705 -13.47 -15.61 -0.06
CA ASN A 705 -13.88 -14.23 0.21
C ASN A 705 -15.20 -13.96 -0.53
N ALA A 706 -16.31 -14.27 0.14
CA ALA A 706 -17.63 -14.40 -0.48
C ALA A 706 -18.05 -13.16 -1.30
N PHE A 707 -18.47 -13.42 -2.53
CA PHE A 707 -19.04 -12.46 -3.48
C PHE A 707 -18.15 -11.25 -3.76
N TYR A 708 -16.83 -11.46 -3.82
CA TYR A 708 -15.88 -10.39 -4.10
C TYR A 708 -15.59 -10.19 -5.60
N VAL A 709 -15.51 -11.28 -6.37
CA VAL A 709 -14.96 -11.27 -7.74
C VAL A 709 -15.81 -10.50 -8.76
N TYR A 710 -17.12 -10.32 -8.51
CA TYR A 710 -18.00 -9.57 -9.42
C TYR A 710 -17.61 -8.09 -9.54
N LYS A 711 -16.95 -7.53 -8.51
CA LYS A 711 -16.50 -6.14 -8.47
C LYS A 711 -15.51 -5.84 -9.60
N TYR A 712 -14.64 -6.80 -9.93
CA TYR A 712 -13.73 -6.68 -11.08
C TYR A 712 -14.50 -6.52 -12.40
N ALA A 713 -15.50 -7.38 -12.61
CA ALA A 713 -16.30 -7.40 -13.83
C ALA A 713 -17.16 -6.14 -13.99
N THR A 714 -17.83 -5.70 -12.92
CA THR A 714 -18.58 -4.44 -12.95
C THR A 714 -17.66 -3.22 -13.07
N GLY A 715 -16.47 -3.27 -12.45
CA GLY A 715 -15.47 -2.21 -12.49
C GLY A 715 -14.94 -1.94 -13.89
N ILE A 716 -14.50 -2.99 -14.62
CA ILE A 716 -14.04 -2.83 -16.01
C ILE A 716 -15.16 -2.36 -16.94
N ALA A 717 -16.38 -2.85 -16.76
CA ALA A 717 -17.51 -2.41 -17.58
C ALA A 717 -17.86 -0.94 -17.35
N ALA A 718 -17.84 -0.48 -16.09
CA ALA A 718 -18.00 0.92 -15.75
C ALA A 718 -16.87 1.78 -16.35
N ALA A 719 -15.61 1.35 -16.22
CA ALA A 719 -14.45 2.05 -16.77
C ALA A 719 -14.53 2.22 -18.29
N ILE A 720 -14.88 1.16 -19.03
CA ILE A 720 -15.08 1.23 -20.49
C ILE A 720 -16.19 2.23 -20.82
N ALA A 721 -17.34 2.12 -20.14
CA ALA A 721 -18.50 2.97 -20.41
C ALA A 721 -18.21 4.46 -20.17
N LEU A 722 -17.49 4.78 -19.08
CA LEU A 722 -17.04 6.13 -18.73
C LEU A 722 -16.01 6.65 -19.73
N ALA A 723 -15.01 5.83 -20.09
CA ALA A 723 -13.97 6.26 -21.03
C ALA A 723 -14.53 6.51 -22.44
N ASP A 724 -15.50 5.69 -22.89
CA ASP A 724 -16.24 5.96 -24.12
C ASP A 724 -17.03 7.27 -24.06
N ALA A 725 -17.62 7.60 -22.91
CA ALA A 725 -18.36 8.85 -22.75
C ALA A 725 -17.42 10.07 -22.79
N VAL A 726 -16.27 9.99 -22.10
CA VAL A 726 -15.27 11.08 -22.07
C VAL A 726 -14.58 11.28 -23.42
N CYS A 727 -14.32 10.20 -24.17
CA CYS A 727 -13.72 10.29 -25.50
C CYS A 727 -14.73 10.53 -26.63
N GLY A 728 -16.03 10.47 -26.33
CA GLY A 728 -17.11 10.62 -27.30
C GLY A 728 -17.68 12.04 -27.38
N ASP A 729 -18.93 12.14 -27.83
CA ASP A 729 -19.61 13.43 -28.06
C ASP A 729 -20.27 14.02 -26.78
N ASP A 730 -20.20 13.33 -25.63
CA ASP A 730 -20.78 13.79 -24.37
C ASP A 730 -19.87 14.82 -23.69
N SER A 731 -20.10 16.09 -24.00
CA SER A 731 -19.32 17.22 -23.46
C SER A 731 -19.38 17.38 -21.94
N ALA A 732 -20.34 16.74 -21.25
CA ALA A 732 -20.45 16.77 -19.79
C ALA A 732 -19.77 15.58 -19.11
N ALA A 733 -19.39 14.53 -19.85
CA ALA A 733 -18.84 13.29 -19.30
C ALA A 733 -17.55 13.52 -18.50
N GLN A 734 -16.65 14.39 -18.98
CA GLN A 734 -15.42 14.74 -18.27
C GLN A 734 -15.72 15.30 -16.87
N GLY A 735 -16.64 16.26 -16.78
CA GLY A 735 -17.01 16.88 -15.50
C GLY A 735 -17.61 15.89 -14.52
N ARG A 736 -18.47 14.99 -15.01
CA ARG A 736 -19.04 13.91 -14.18
C ARG A 736 -17.97 12.93 -13.69
N TYR A 737 -17.03 12.53 -14.54
CA TYR A 737 -15.92 11.66 -14.14
C TYR A 737 -15.00 12.32 -13.09
N LEU A 738 -14.63 13.59 -13.26
CA LEU A 738 -13.82 14.29 -12.26
C LEU A 738 -14.58 14.46 -10.93
N ASN A 739 -15.89 14.68 -10.97
CA ASN A 739 -16.71 14.72 -9.75
C ASN A 739 -16.80 13.35 -9.06
N PHE A 740 -16.83 12.26 -9.83
CA PHE A 740 -16.69 10.91 -9.30
C PHE A 740 -15.38 10.75 -8.51
N LEU A 741 -14.23 11.15 -9.06
CA LEU A 741 -12.95 11.10 -8.34
C LEU A 741 -12.95 11.97 -7.08
N ARG A 742 -13.56 13.17 -7.15
CA ARG A 742 -13.68 14.08 -6.00
C ARG A 742 -14.65 13.61 -4.93
N SER A 743 -15.56 12.69 -5.25
CA SER A 743 -16.61 12.26 -4.33
C SER A 743 -16.11 11.37 -3.19
N GLY A 744 -14.98 10.68 -3.38
CA GLY A 744 -14.36 9.88 -2.33
C GLY A 744 -15.28 8.83 -1.73
N GLY A 745 -15.45 8.85 -0.42
CA GLY A 745 -16.41 8.05 0.34
C GLY A 745 -17.71 8.77 0.68
N ALA A 746 -18.02 9.92 0.07
CA ALA A 746 -19.18 10.74 0.45
C ALA A 746 -20.54 10.17 -0.01
N ALA A 747 -20.54 9.13 -0.84
CA ALA A 747 -21.75 8.44 -1.28
C ALA A 747 -21.50 6.91 -1.39
N PHE A 748 -22.56 6.15 -1.67
CA PHE A 748 -22.42 4.72 -1.94
C PHE A 748 -21.93 4.46 -3.37
N PRO A 749 -21.18 3.37 -3.60
CA PRO A 749 -20.57 3.04 -4.90
C PRO A 749 -21.50 3.14 -6.12
N LEU A 750 -22.73 2.63 -6.01
CA LEU A 750 -23.70 2.67 -7.10
C LEU A 750 -24.21 4.09 -7.38
N ASP A 751 -24.38 4.91 -6.33
CA ASP A 751 -24.78 6.30 -6.48
C ASP A 751 -23.66 7.12 -7.14
N GLN A 752 -22.42 6.90 -6.73
CA GLN A 752 -21.24 7.54 -7.32
C GLN A 752 -21.12 7.25 -8.82
N LEU A 753 -21.28 5.99 -9.21
CA LEU A 753 -21.23 5.60 -10.62
C LEU A 753 -22.42 6.15 -11.40
N ARG A 754 -23.63 6.13 -10.81
CA ARG A 754 -24.82 6.70 -11.46
C ARG A 754 -24.63 8.19 -11.74
N ASP A 755 -24.10 8.94 -10.78
CA ASP A 755 -23.81 10.37 -10.92
C ASP A 755 -22.68 10.63 -11.94
N ALA A 756 -21.76 9.67 -12.12
CA ALA A 756 -20.77 9.67 -13.20
C ALA A 756 -21.38 9.40 -14.59
N GLY A 757 -22.59 8.83 -14.64
CA GLY A 757 -23.32 8.45 -15.86
C GLY A 757 -23.38 6.94 -16.14
N VAL A 758 -23.08 6.10 -15.15
CA VAL A 758 -23.11 4.63 -15.25
C VAL A 758 -24.05 4.04 -14.20
N ASP A 759 -25.19 3.49 -14.62
CA ASP A 759 -26.10 2.78 -13.73
C ASP A 759 -25.91 1.26 -13.83
N LEU A 760 -25.28 0.67 -12.81
CA LEU A 760 -25.06 -0.78 -12.73
C LEU A 760 -26.32 -1.56 -12.29
N ASN A 761 -27.43 -0.89 -11.91
CA ASN A 761 -28.71 -1.57 -11.76
C ASN A 761 -29.38 -1.88 -13.11
N SER A 762 -28.80 -1.38 -14.21
CA SER A 762 -29.18 -1.67 -15.59
C SER A 762 -28.16 -2.60 -16.26
N PRO A 763 -28.56 -3.44 -17.23
CA PRO A 763 -27.61 -4.24 -18.03
C PRO A 763 -26.76 -3.40 -18.98
N ALA A 764 -27.10 -2.12 -19.21
CA ALA A 764 -26.50 -1.29 -20.25
C ALA A 764 -24.96 -1.13 -20.17
N PRO A 765 -24.34 -0.92 -19.00
CA PRO A 765 -22.88 -0.80 -18.91
C PRO A 765 -22.16 -2.10 -19.30
N ILE A 766 -22.69 -3.25 -18.87
CA ILE A 766 -22.13 -4.57 -19.22
C ILE A 766 -22.28 -4.84 -20.72
N ALA A 767 -23.46 -4.54 -21.29
CA ALA A 767 -23.71 -4.70 -22.72
C ALA A 767 -22.76 -3.83 -23.56
N LYS A 768 -22.47 -2.60 -23.11
CA LYS A 768 -21.50 -1.70 -23.77
C LYS A 768 -20.08 -2.29 -23.76
N ALA A 769 -19.66 -2.86 -22.63
CA ALA A 769 -18.37 -3.55 -22.54
C ALA A 769 -18.29 -4.78 -23.47
N MET A 770 -19.36 -5.58 -23.56
CA MET A 770 -19.43 -6.70 -24.49
C MET A 770 -19.45 -6.24 -25.96
N ALA A 771 -20.07 -5.11 -26.28
CA ALA A 771 -20.01 -4.53 -27.61
C ALA A 771 -18.60 -4.04 -27.99
N ARG A 772 -17.88 -3.43 -27.04
CA ARG A 772 -16.45 -3.09 -27.21
C ARG A 772 -15.62 -4.35 -27.47
N TYR A 773 -15.87 -5.42 -26.69
CA TYR A 773 -15.21 -6.70 -26.89
C TYR A 773 -15.47 -7.25 -28.30
N ALA A 774 -16.71 -7.21 -28.77
CA ALA A 774 -17.07 -7.65 -30.12
C ALA A 774 -16.32 -6.88 -31.22
N ALA A 775 -16.30 -5.54 -31.12
CA ALA A 775 -15.61 -4.70 -32.09
C ALA A 775 -14.09 -4.99 -32.15
N LEU A 776 -13.46 -5.25 -31.00
CA LEU A 776 -12.05 -5.64 -30.94
C LEU A 776 -11.80 -7.00 -31.59
N VAL A 777 -12.68 -7.98 -31.35
CA VAL A 777 -12.57 -9.31 -31.97
C VAL A 777 -12.73 -9.20 -33.48
N ASP A 778 -13.72 -8.45 -33.98
CA ASP A 778 -13.93 -8.23 -35.41
C ASP A 778 -12.68 -7.62 -36.09
N GLU A 779 -12.06 -6.63 -35.42
CA GLU A 779 -10.85 -5.99 -35.90
C GLU A 779 -9.65 -6.94 -35.86
N LEU A 780 -9.46 -7.69 -34.78
CA LEU A 780 -8.38 -8.66 -34.66
C LEU A 780 -8.49 -9.78 -35.71
N GLU A 781 -9.70 -10.28 -36.00
CA GLU A 781 -9.94 -11.26 -37.07
C GLU A 781 -9.51 -10.72 -38.44
N THR A 782 -9.64 -9.42 -38.66
CA THR A 782 -9.20 -8.78 -39.92
C THR A 782 -7.68 -8.65 -40.00
N LEU A 783 -7.01 -8.34 -38.88
CA LEU A 783 -5.55 -8.19 -38.80
C LEU A 783 -4.82 -9.54 -38.76
N LEU A 784 -5.45 -10.57 -38.21
CA LEU A 784 -4.92 -11.91 -38.03
C LEU A 784 -5.82 -12.96 -38.73
N PRO A 785 -5.82 -13.01 -40.08
CA PRO A 785 -6.65 -13.96 -40.81
C PRO A 785 -6.29 -15.43 -40.55
#